data_AF-A0A094FSL6-F1
#
_entry.id   AF-A0A094FSL6-F1
#
_cell.length_a   1.000
_cell.length_b   1.000
_cell.length_c   1.000
_cell.angle_alpha   90.00
_cell.angle_beta   90.00
_cell.angle_gamma   90.00
#
_symmetry.space_group_name_H-M   'P 1'
#
loop_
_entity.id
_entity.type
_entity.pdbx_description
1 polymer ?
#
loop_
_entity_poly.entity_id
_entity_poly.type
_entity_poly.pdbx_seq_one_letter_code
_entity_poly.pdbx_strand_id
1 'polypeptide(L)'
;MKSSQCAYYALSSISFIYIQAMPGTEASLVLGAISSIIKLVDASKEVYDTATSTEGLPEAFREVAARLPIVANILGSANQCIDNGDVDEDSCKGVKNAIEACEIKARKLNELFCEVISADGASRLKRYRKAIKAYGKGNEVENLMKGILENVLLLTCERGLKTATSVQQDHVFKAIEEVLAIPSSMHESALQGTGFTVDNYGPGVQTNYIAQGENIAQGEARQYNSMGGDMNFAQTRLYAITQNISILQGPKEIKVCLEALFLTNPRDDREALLQTKGPRVRGTCEWIKANELYSSWLQSSSQLLWLSGGPGKGKTMISIFIAEELEQTAADTQDTLFLQYFCDNKSDKRNTGVAIIRGLLFQLLQLQPKLVEYILPRFEVEKESLFTLEALWRIFEAMICDTTLGTVYCVLDGLDECEESSLLVLLEKLEALFSADSSSTHRLKLLIVSRDHPEFILEILSQFPCIRLDTHTNMEIDTDVRHFIEVRVDELAAKKKYSPSLRAHVEKVFAHRANGTFLWVGIVADQLTKYTWSEVEEALKDHFPPGLEELYARMLLQIERNRRETAAKIFLWVTMAFRPLSLSELSAAIDIVITPSTSFSRDEVMRDKISHCGYFLTVKNDEVSLIHQSAKDYLTRKTPDSNPTLEFFRLKEEVGHIEIARKCFDYLQNGALAGGKVDLSSNSLHLKAFPLLSYAALNWPHHTKYVPRSEYIVDPSHPFYEKKSQTWESWLKTYWAATSEEGPPDLFTPLHLASWFGILPLAENILSKKGLVDTISIFNKRHRINKRDGYGRTALWGAARYGHEALVHLLLENGAEIKTKGEFRGGAKVTALYWAAATGSIAVLQLLLKKGAIVNDVVWTESRFGGTALLAAITNEDEAAALFLIENGANINAKFDANGAKITLLYVASTIGSMAIVQLLLEKGADSQEVSQTNKGLMETSLVAAARIGHEAIVQLLLKKEADIEVNLERRDTARTEALSTAVINRKEAVVQLLLTNGVDVNTRIEPELGVRVQVLYMAVEQGSETVVRLLLKNGADIEANVEKGDIFRATALYSAAWDGNEAMVRLLLENGADIQANVVHGTFKGTILDWAVLKGQGAVRRLLLERGADVTSTDQQPIV
;
A
#
# COMPACT_ATOMS: atom_id res chain seq x y z
N MET A 1 -22.51 19.99 -48.01
CA MET A 1 -21.53 18.95 -48.40
C MET A 1 -22.16 17.95 -49.36
N LYS A 2 -22.40 18.33 -50.63
CA LYS A 2 -22.77 17.38 -51.70
C LYS A 2 -21.53 16.77 -52.40
N SER A 3 -20.33 17.12 -51.96
CA SER A 3 -19.04 16.57 -52.44
C SER A 3 -18.59 15.31 -51.69
N SER A 4 -19.17 14.98 -50.54
CA SER A 4 -18.73 13.86 -49.69
C SER A 4 -19.26 12.49 -50.14
N GLN A 5 -20.36 12.43 -50.90
CA GLN A 5 -20.90 11.17 -51.44
C GLN A 5 -20.10 10.64 -52.64
N CYS A 6 -19.45 11.51 -53.43
CA CYS A 6 -18.60 11.09 -54.54
C CYS A 6 -17.21 10.60 -54.08
N ALA A 7 -16.69 11.12 -52.97
CA ALA A 7 -15.47 10.58 -52.35
C ALA A 7 -15.69 9.20 -51.72
N TYR A 8 -16.91 8.94 -51.22
CA TYR A 8 -17.29 7.70 -50.53
C TYR A 8 -17.30 6.47 -51.46
N TYR A 9 -17.79 6.63 -52.71
CA TYR A 9 -17.75 5.54 -53.70
C TYR A 9 -16.35 5.33 -54.29
N ALA A 10 -15.55 6.40 -54.41
CA ALA A 10 -14.17 6.33 -54.87
C ALA A 10 -13.26 5.60 -53.85
N LEU A 11 -13.47 5.81 -52.54
CA LEU A 11 -12.73 5.13 -51.48
C LEU A 11 -13.06 3.63 -51.39
N SER A 12 -14.33 3.22 -51.50
CA SER A 12 -14.70 1.78 -51.50
C SER A 12 -14.10 1.00 -52.68
N SER A 13 -13.80 1.69 -53.79
CA SER A 13 -13.20 1.08 -54.99
C SER A 13 -11.68 0.95 -54.88
N ILE A 14 -11.03 1.77 -54.04
CA ILE A 14 -9.57 1.71 -53.80
C ILE A 14 -9.25 0.66 -52.73
N SER A 15 -10.08 0.53 -51.68
CA SER A 15 -9.95 -0.51 -50.65
C SER A 15 -10.03 -1.92 -51.24
N PHE A 16 -10.81 -2.13 -52.31
CA PHE A 16 -10.99 -3.46 -52.92
C PHE A 16 -9.76 -3.95 -53.72
N ILE A 17 -8.88 -3.05 -54.16
CA ILE A 17 -7.74 -3.39 -55.02
C ILE A 17 -6.48 -3.72 -54.19
N TYR A 18 -6.30 -3.11 -53.01
CA TYR A 18 -5.16 -3.40 -52.12
C TYR A 18 -5.38 -4.62 -51.21
N ILE A 19 -6.63 -4.93 -50.84
CA ILE A 19 -6.97 -6.02 -49.91
C ILE A 19 -6.84 -7.42 -50.55
N GLN A 20 -6.79 -7.52 -51.88
CA GLN A 20 -6.58 -8.81 -52.57
C GLN A 20 -5.15 -9.38 -52.47
N ALA A 21 -4.20 -8.65 -51.87
CA ALA A 21 -2.82 -9.10 -51.69
C ALA A 21 -2.48 -9.56 -50.25
N MET A 22 -3.42 -9.48 -49.30
CA MET A 22 -3.20 -9.82 -47.87
C MET A 22 -3.76 -11.22 -47.49
N PRO A 23 -3.15 -11.92 -46.51
CA PRO A 23 -3.72 -13.13 -45.92
C PRO A 23 -5.14 -12.89 -45.37
N GLY A 24 -6.03 -13.89 -45.52
CA GLY A 24 -7.47 -13.73 -45.25
C GLY A 24 -7.85 -13.32 -43.81
N THR A 25 -6.99 -13.58 -42.81
CA THR A 25 -7.19 -13.17 -41.41
C THR A 25 -6.89 -11.70 -41.18
N GLU A 26 -5.79 -11.18 -41.73
CA GLU A 26 -5.38 -9.77 -41.64
C GLU A 26 -6.39 -8.85 -42.34
N ALA A 27 -6.81 -9.23 -43.55
CA ALA A 27 -7.84 -8.52 -44.31
C ALA A 27 -9.17 -8.41 -43.53
N SER A 28 -9.56 -9.45 -42.78
CA SER A 28 -10.80 -9.44 -41.99
C SER A 28 -10.74 -8.52 -40.78
N LEU A 29 -9.58 -8.43 -40.12
CA LEU A 29 -9.37 -7.57 -38.95
C LEU A 29 -9.33 -6.09 -39.34
N VAL A 30 -8.63 -5.78 -40.44
CA VAL A 30 -8.56 -4.45 -41.02
C VAL A 30 -9.94 -3.97 -41.48
N LEU A 31 -10.70 -4.80 -42.20
CA LEU A 31 -12.09 -4.48 -42.61
C LEU A 31 -13.03 -4.30 -41.41
N GLY A 32 -12.84 -5.09 -40.34
CA GLY A 32 -13.58 -4.96 -39.10
C GLY A 32 -13.32 -3.63 -38.39
N ALA A 33 -12.05 -3.20 -38.31
CA ALA A 33 -11.67 -1.93 -37.72
C ALA A 33 -12.20 -0.74 -38.53
N ILE A 34 -12.05 -0.75 -39.86
CA ILE A 34 -12.59 0.27 -40.78
C ILE A 34 -14.10 0.40 -40.61
N SER A 35 -14.84 -0.72 -40.61
CA SER A 35 -16.29 -0.70 -40.43
C SER A 35 -16.72 -0.11 -39.09
N SER A 36 -15.94 -0.36 -38.03
CA SER A 36 -16.21 0.13 -36.68
C SER A 36 -15.93 1.62 -36.54
N ILE A 37 -14.83 2.11 -37.13
CA ILE A 37 -14.50 3.53 -37.20
C ILE A 37 -15.60 4.32 -37.92
N ILE A 38 -16.06 3.83 -39.07
CA ILE A 38 -17.13 4.47 -39.85
C ILE A 38 -18.41 4.60 -39.01
N LYS A 39 -18.82 3.52 -38.32
CA LYS A 39 -20.00 3.53 -37.45
C LYS A 39 -19.86 4.53 -36.31
N LEU A 40 -18.67 4.65 -35.71
CA LEU A 40 -18.46 5.58 -34.62
C LEU A 40 -18.49 7.04 -35.07
N VAL A 41 -17.92 7.33 -36.23
CA VAL A 41 -17.94 8.68 -36.83
C VAL A 41 -19.38 9.08 -37.16
N ASP A 42 -20.15 8.18 -37.74
CA ASP A 42 -21.57 8.42 -38.04
C ASP A 42 -22.40 8.62 -36.76
N ALA A 43 -22.19 7.80 -35.72
CA ALA A 43 -22.86 7.97 -34.43
C ALA A 43 -22.48 9.29 -33.73
N SER A 44 -21.20 9.67 -33.76
CA SER A 44 -20.74 10.94 -33.17
C SER A 44 -21.34 12.14 -33.88
N LYS A 45 -21.52 12.05 -35.20
CA LYS A 45 -22.16 13.07 -36.02
C LYS A 45 -23.66 13.17 -35.75
N GLU A 46 -24.35 12.05 -35.62
CA GLU A 46 -25.78 12.00 -35.28
C GLU A 46 -26.04 12.66 -33.91
N VAL A 47 -25.22 12.36 -32.91
CA VAL A 47 -25.29 13.00 -31.58
C VAL A 47 -25.04 14.50 -31.67
N TYR A 48 -24.04 14.94 -32.44
CA TYR A 48 -23.72 16.35 -32.64
C TYR A 48 -24.88 17.13 -33.30
N ASP A 49 -25.42 16.62 -34.41
CA ASP A 49 -26.51 17.26 -35.15
C ASP A 49 -27.79 17.32 -34.30
N THR A 50 -28.02 16.30 -33.46
CA THR A 50 -29.16 16.23 -32.54
C THR A 50 -29.00 17.19 -31.35
N ALA A 51 -27.79 17.31 -30.79
CA ALA A 51 -27.50 18.21 -29.67
C ALA A 51 -27.61 19.70 -30.05
N THR A 52 -27.13 20.05 -31.25
CA THR A 52 -27.08 21.44 -31.74
C THR A 52 -28.42 21.97 -32.22
N SER A 53 -29.37 21.08 -32.55
CA SER A 53 -30.71 21.44 -33.02
C SER A 53 -31.79 21.52 -31.92
N THR A 54 -31.46 21.19 -30.67
CA THR A 54 -32.46 21.03 -29.60
C THR A 54 -32.36 22.09 -28.50
N GLU A 55 -33.32 23.03 -28.44
CA GLU A 55 -33.42 24.01 -27.35
C GLU A 55 -33.83 23.37 -26.00
N GLY A 56 -33.17 23.74 -24.89
CA GLY A 56 -33.56 23.35 -23.53
C GLY A 56 -32.89 22.09 -22.95
N LEU A 57 -31.76 21.64 -23.51
CA LEU A 57 -30.89 20.63 -22.89
C LEU A 57 -30.00 21.24 -21.78
N PRO A 58 -29.58 20.47 -20.76
CA PRO A 58 -28.58 20.90 -19.79
C PRO A 58 -27.27 21.35 -20.48
N GLU A 59 -26.56 22.30 -19.87
CA GLU A 59 -25.35 22.90 -20.43
C GLU A 59 -24.27 21.87 -20.80
N ALA A 60 -24.07 20.88 -19.95
CA ALA A 60 -23.15 19.76 -20.18
C ALA A 60 -23.36 19.00 -21.49
N PHE A 61 -24.61 18.84 -21.97
CA PHE A 61 -24.89 18.16 -23.24
C PHE A 61 -24.39 18.97 -24.44
N ARG A 62 -24.46 20.30 -24.36
CA ARG A 62 -23.99 21.19 -25.43
C ARG A 62 -22.47 21.25 -25.45
N GLU A 63 -21.85 21.32 -24.27
CA GLU A 63 -20.39 21.33 -24.12
C GLU A 63 -19.75 20.01 -24.56
N VAL A 64 -20.35 18.87 -24.21
CA VAL A 64 -19.89 17.53 -24.67
C VAL A 64 -20.08 17.38 -26.18
N ALA A 65 -21.22 17.83 -26.73
CA ALA A 65 -21.45 17.76 -28.16
C ALA A 65 -20.40 18.56 -28.96
N ALA A 66 -19.97 19.72 -28.47
CA ALA A 66 -18.95 20.53 -29.13
C ALA A 66 -17.58 19.81 -29.32
N ARG A 67 -17.34 18.68 -28.62
CA ARG A 67 -16.09 17.89 -28.68
C ARG A 67 -16.16 16.65 -29.57
N LEU A 68 -17.36 16.21 -29.94
CA LEU A 68 -17.55 15.08 -30.86
C LEU A 68 -16.91 15.28 -32.24
N PRO A 69 -16.85 16.50 -32.82
CA PRO A 69 -16.12 16.72 -34.06
C PRO A 69 -14.61 16.42 -33.99
N ILE A 70 -13.99 16.59 -32.81
CA ILE A 70 -12.55 16.28 -32.61
C ILE A 70 -12.34 14.77 -32.69
N VAL A 71 -13.20 14.01 -32.00
CA VAL A 71 -13.22 12.54 -32.03
C VAL A 71 -13.43 12.03 -33.45
N ALA A 72 -14.42 12.56 -34.16
CA ALA A 72 -14.73 12.18 -35.53
C ALA A 72 -13.56 12.47 -36.51
N ASN A 73 -12.86 13.58 -36.32
CA ASN A 73 -11.72 13.95 -37.18
C ASN A 73 -10.54 12.99 -36.99
N ILE A 74 -10.17 12.69 -35.74
CA ILE A 74 -9.02 11.81 -35.44
C ILE A 74 -9.30 10.38 -35.88
N LEU A 75 -10.53 9.90 -35.67
CA LEU A 75 -10.95 8.59 -36.15
C LEU A 75 -11.01 8.54 -37.68
N GLY A 76 -11.43 9.62 -38.34
CA GLY A 76 -11.36 9.74 -39.79
C GLY A 76 -9.91 9.68 -40.32
N SER A 77 -8.95 10.31 -39.63
CA SER A 77 -7.51 10.18 -39.93
C SER A 77 -6.99 8.77 -39.67
N ALA A 78 -7.45 8.10 -38.60
CA ALA A 78 -7.15 6.70 -38.33
C ALA A 78 -7.64 5.76 -39.44
N ASN A 79 -8.85 6.00 -39.95
CA ASN A 79 -9.38 5.26 -41.08
C ASN A 79 -8.49 5.37 -42.33
N GLN A 80 -8.00 6.58 -42.64
CA GLN A 80 -7.12 6.81 -43.79
C GLN A 80 -5.76 6.12 -43.64
N CYS A 81 -5.19 6.07 -42.44
CA CYS A 81 -3.92 5.35 -42.21
C CYS A 81 -4.09 3.83 -42.36
N ILE A 82 -5.24 3.30 -41.91
CA ILE A 82 -5.56 1.88 -42.05
C ILE A 82 -5.83 1.52 -43.53
N ASP A 83 -6.56 2.37 -44.26
CA ASP A 83 -6.83 2.19 -45.70
C ASP A 83 -5.54 2.22 -46.56
N ASN A 84 -4.49 2.92 -46.11
CA ASN A 84 -3.22 3.04 -46.83
C ASN A 84 -2.24 1.88 -46.58
N GLY A 85 -2.55 0.93 -45.69
CA GLY A 85 -1.73 -0.27 -45.45
C GLY A 85 -0.48 -0.06 -44.58
N ASP A 86 -0.41 1.02 -43.81
CA ASP A 86 0.77 1.42 -43.02
C ASP A 86 0.84 0.78 -41.60
N VAL A 87 0.10 -0.30 -41.33
CA VAL A 87 -0.15 -0.80 -39.95
C VAL A 87 0.19 -2.29 -39.82
N ASP A 88 0.95 -2.66 -38.78
CA ASP A 88 1.26 -4.06 -38.43
C ASP A 88 0.14 -4.75 -37.62
N GLU A 89 0.19 -6.08 -37.51
CA GLU A 89 -0.87 -6.94 -36.92
C GLU A 89 -1.14 -6.65 -35.43
N ASP A 90 -0.09 -6.38 -34.65
CA ASP A 90 -0.20 -6.09 -33.21
C ASP A 90 -0.81 -4.70 -32.98
N SER A 91 -0.41 -3.71 -33.78
CA SER A 91 -1.04 -2.39 -33.81
C SER A 91 -2.51 -2.49 -34.21
N CYS A 92 -2.89 -3.33 -35.19
CA CYS A 92 -4.31 -3.50 -35.56
C CYS A 92 -5.18 -4.07 -34.42
N LYS A 93 -4.62 -4.93 -33.56
CA LYS A 93 -5.32 -5.52 -32.42
C LYS A 93 -5.54 -4.52 -31.28
N GLY A 94 -4.53 -3.70 -30.99
CA GLY A 94 -4.63 -2.62 -30.00
C GLY A 94 -5.64 -1.55 -30.42
N VAL A 95 -5.57 -1.13 -31.69
CA VAL A 95 -6.53 -0.24 -32.35
C VAL A 95 -7.97 -0.73 -32.26
N LYS A 96 -8.20 -2.02 -32.56
CA LYS A 96 -9.53 -2.63 -32.48
C LYS A 96 -10.12 -2.54 -31.07
N ASN A 97 -9.33 -2.84 -30.04
CA ASN A 97 -9.79 -2.77 -28.65
C ASN A 97 -10.16 -1.34 -28.23
N ALA A 98 -9.34 -0.35 -28.61
CA ALA A 98 -9.59 1.05 -28.32
C ALA A 98 -10.85 1.57 -29.05
N ILE A 99 -11.06 1.15 -30.31
CA ILE A 99 -12.26 1.49 -31.09
C ILE A 99 -13.51 0.81 -30.52
N GLU A 100 -13.46 -0.48 -30.17
CA GLU A 100 -14.60 -1.18 -29.55
C GLU A 100 -14.99 -0.53 -28.21
N ALA A 101 -14.01 -0.11 -27.41
CA ALA A 101 -14.26 0.63 -26.18
C ALA A 101 -14.89 2.01 -26.44
N CYS A 102 -14.45 2.72 -27.50
CA CYS A 102 -15.11 3.93 -27.98
C CYS A 102 -16.55 3.67 -28.43
N GLU A 103 -16.81 2.60 -29.18
CA GLU A 103 -18.14 2.24 -29.69
C GLU A 103 -19.15 1.98 -28.60
N ILE A 104 -18.76 1.23 -27.57
CA ILE A 104 -19.64 0.95 -26.44
C ILE A 104 -20.02 2.26 -25.74
N LYS A 105 -19.06 3.16 -25.52
CA LYS A 105 -19.30 4.44 -24.84
C LYS A 105 -20.09 5.43 -25.70
N ALA A 106 -19.79 5.50 -27.00
CA ALA A 106 -20.50 6.37 -27.95
C ALA A 106 -21.95 5.92 -28.16
N ARG A 107 -22.20 4.60 -28.20
CA ARG A 107 -23.57 4.05 -28.29
C ARG A 107 -24.39 4.40 -27.05
N LYS A 108 -23.81 4.24 -25.85
CA LYS A 108 -24.47 4.64 -24.59
C LYS A 108 -24.75 6.14 -24.55
N LEU A 109 -23.81 6.95 -25.03
CA LEU A 109 -24.00 8.40 -25.16
C LEU A 109 -25.17 8.70 -26.11
N ASN A 110 -25.23 8.07 -27.28
CA ASN A 110 -26.32 8.25 -28.25
C ASN A 110 -27.68 7.79 -27.73
N GLU A 111 -27.74 6.63 -27.08
CA GLU A 111 -28.96 6.11 -26.42
C GLU A 111 -29.51 7.12 -25.41
N LEU A 112 -28.63 7.69 -24.60
CA LEU A 112 -28.99 8.67 -23.58
C LEU A 112 -29.47 10.00 -24.21
N PHE A 113 -28.88 10.44 -25.33
CA PHE A 113 -29.40 11.58 -26.10
C PHE A 113 -30.80 11.26 -26.70
N CYS A 114 -30.99 10.07 -27.29
CA CYS A 114 -32.26 9.64 -27.86
C CYS A 114 -33.39 9.54 -26.81
N GLU A 115 -33.11 9.00 -25.63
CA GLU A 115 -34.08 8.90 -24.52
C GLU A 115 -34.53 10.28 -24.02
N VAL A 116 -33.62 11.25 -23.98
CA VAL A 116 -33.88 12.64 -23.55
C VAL A 116 -34.68 13.42 -24.61
N ILE A 117 -34.63 13.01 -25.87
CA ILE A 117 -35.17 13.77 -27.01
C ILE A 117 -36.46 13.16 -27.60
N SER A 118 -36.78 11.88 -27.33
CA SER A 118 -38.02 11.19 -27.75
C SER A 118 -39.34 11.99 -27.58
N ALA A 119 -40.35 11.71 -28.42
CA ALA A 119 -41.60 12.49 -28.50
C ALA A 119 -42.66 12.12 -27.43
N ASP A 120 -42.24 11.94 -26.17
CA ASP A 120 -43.17 11.73 -25.06
C ASP A 120 -43.43 13.06 -24.33
N GLY A 121 -44.68 13.36 -23.99
CA GLY A 121 -45.16 14.68 -23.54
C GLY A 121 -44.61 15.20 -22.20
N ALA A 122 -43.57 14.57 -21.65
CA ALA A 122 -42.87 14.96 -20.43
C ALA A 122 -41.71 15.93 -20.71
N SER A 123 -41.41 16.81 -19.75
CA SER A 123 -40.27 17.73 -19.86
C SER A 123 -38.94 16.98 -20.02
N ARG A 124 -38.06 17.46 -20.91
CA ARG A 124 -36.77 16.83 -21.25
C ARG A 124 -35.91 16.52 -20.01
N LEU A 125 -35.88 17.42 -19.02
CA LEU A 125 -35.18 17.22 -17.73
C LEU A 125 -35.74 16.03 -16.93
N LYS A 126 -37.06 15.79 -16.99
CA LYS A 126 -37.70 14.64 -16.31
C LYS A 126 -37.39 13.32 -17.01
N ARG A 127 -37.21 13.35 -18.33
CA ARG A 127 -36.79 12.18 -19.13
C ARG A 127 -35.32 11.86 -18.89
N TYR A 128 -34.47 12.88 -18.83
CA TYR A 128 -33.07 12.72 -18.42
C TYR A 128 -32.92 12.13 -17.01
N ARG A 129 -33.70 12.60 -16.03
CA ARG A 129 -33.78 12.00 -14.69
C ARG A 129 -34.17 10.53 -14.72
N LYS A 130 -35.08 10.14 -15.61
CA LYS A 130 -35.55 8.75 -15.75
C LYS A 130 -34.47 7.86 -16.38
N ALA A 131 -33.82 8.34 -17.44
CA ALA A 131 -32.69 7.66 -18.09
C ALA A 131 -31.56 7.41 -17.09
N ILE A 132 -31.07 8.46 -16.41
CA ILE A 132 -29.99 8.34 -15.43
C ILE A 132 -30.37 7.50 -14.21
N LYS A 133 -31.63 7.52 -13.74
CA LYS A 133 -32.05 6.65 -12.63
C LYS A 133 -31.84 5.16 -12.93
N ALA A 134 -31.84 4.74 -14.20
CA ALA A 134 -31.51 3.37 -14.58
C ALA A 134 -29.99 3.07 -14.48
N TYR A 135 -29.13 4.08 -14.60
CA TYR A 135 -27.66 3.95 -14.57
C TYR A 135 -27.01 4.35 -13.24
N GLY A 136 -27.71 5.08 -12.36
CA GLY A 136 -27.30 5.36 -10.98
C GLY A 136 -26.25 6.47 -10.77
N LYS A 137 -25.92 7.29 -11.78
CA LYS A 137 -24.88 8.35 -11.70
C LYS A 137 -25.28 9.67 -12.38
N GLY A 138 -25.12 10.81 -11.69
CA GLY A 138 -25.53 12.14 -12.18
C GLY A 138 -24.62 12.81 -13.23
N ASN A 139 -23.40 12.30 -13.44
CA ASN A 139 -22.34 12.85 -14.32
C ASN A 139 -21.99 11.93 -15.51
N GLU A 140 -22.97 11.16 -15.99
CA GLU A 140 -22.71 10.08 -16.96
C GLU A 140 -22.33 10.61 -18.36
N VAL A 141 -22.86 11.76 -18.77
CA VAL A 141 -22.60 12.37 -20.10
C VAL A 141 -21.15 12.82 -20.23
N GLU A 142 -20.62 13.45 -19.19
CA GLU A 142 -19.25 13.93 -19.11
C GLU A 142 -18.26 12.76 -19.01
N ASN A 143 -18.60 11.74 -18.21
CA ASN A 143 -17.77 10.54 -18.03
C ASN A 143 -17.67 9.69 -19.29
N LEU A 144 -18.78 9.50 -20.01
CA LEU A 144 -18.78 8.79 -21.29
C LEU A 144 -17.93 9.52 -22.32
N MET A 145 -18.02 10.85 -22.39
CA MET A 145 -17.20 11.66 -23.31
C MET A 145 -15.72 11.63 -22.94
N LYS A 146 -15.37 11.79 -21.66
CA LYS A 146 -14.00 11.66 -21.16
C LYS A 146 -13.41 10.30 -21.54
N GLY A 147 -14.16 9.23 -21.28
CA GLY A 147 -13.72 7.87 -21.61
C GLY A 147 -13.60 7.61 -23.12
N ILE A 148 -14.29 8.35 -23.98
CA ILE A 148 -14.08 8.30 -25.44
C ILE A 148 -12.79 9.04 -25.81
N LEU A 149 -12.57 10.25 -25.28
CA LEU A 149 -11.37 11.04 -25.57
C LEU A 149 -10.08 10.36 -25.08
N GLU A 150 -10.10 9.67 -23.94
CA GLU A 150 -8.97 8.90 -23.42
C GLU A 150 -8.60 7.71 -24.31
N ASN A 151 -9.60 6.98 -24.85
CA ASN A 151 -9.34 5.89 -25.79
C ASN A 151 -8.88 6.44 -27.16
N VAL A 152 -9.39 7.61 -27.59
CA VAL A 152 -8.92 8.29 -28.81
C VAL A 152 -7.47 8.76 -28.64
N LEU A 153 -7.09 9.24 -27.45
CA LEU A 153 -5.70 9.57 -27.14
C LEU A 153 -4.81 8.33 -27.23
N LEU A 154 -5.28 7.17 -26.76
CA LEU A 154 -4.58 5.89 -26.89
C LEU A 154 -4.29 5.55 -28.37
N LEU A 155 -5.26 5.78 -29.27
CA LEU A 155 -5.09 5.60 -30.72
C LEU A 155 -4.04 6.55 -31.33
N THR A 156 -3.82 7.72 -30.74
CA THR A 156 -2.75 8.64 -31.19
C THR A 156 -1.35 8.26 -30.68
N CYS A 157 -1.27 7.35 -29.71
CA CYS A 157 -0.03 6.92 -29.06
C CYS A 157 0.46 5.55 -29.54
N GLU A 158 -0.36 4.76 -30.25
CA GLU A 158 0.08 3.48 -30.81
C GLU A 158 1.07 3.69 -31.97
N ARG A 159 2.27 3.08 -31.83
CA ARG A 159 3.43 3.32 -32.70
C ARG A 159 3.20 2.95 -34.18
N GLY A 160 2.22 2.09 -34.49
CA GLY A 160 1.88 1.67 -35.86
C GLY A 160 0.86 2.58 -36.58
N LEU A 161 0.16 3.46 -35.86
CA LEU A 161 -0.84 4.37 -36.44
C LEU A 161 -0.29 5.80 -36.49
N LYS A 162 0.21 6.25 -37.66
CA LYS A 162 0.62 7.66 -37.89
C LYS A 162 -0.58 8.60 -38.06
N THR A 163 -1.49 8.62 -37.10
CA THR A 163 -2.83 9.19 -37.27
C THR A 163 -2.98 10.64 -36.83
N ALA A 164 -2.12 11.12 -35.93
CA ALA A 164 -2.26 12.45 -35.33
C ALA A 164 -0.95 13.25 -35.36
N THR A 165 -1.07 14.52 -35.73
CA THR A 165 -0.05 15.55 -35.52
C THR A 165 0.04 15.92 -34.03
N SER A 166 1.18 16.45 -33.58
CA SER A 166 1.33 16.94 -32.19
C SER A 166 0.24 17.96 -31.82
N VAL A 167 -0.19 18.77 -32.78
CA VAL A 167 -1.30 19.72 -32.64
C VAL A 167 -2.64 19.01 -32.34
N GLN A 168 -2.90 17.86 -32.98
CA GLN A 168 -4.11 17.08 -32.71
C GLN A 168 -4.06 16.40 -31.34
N GLN A 169 -2.90 15.92 -30.89
CA GLN A 169 -2.71 15.37 -29.55
C GLN A 169 -2.96 16.44 -28.48
N ASP A 170 -2.39 17.64 -28.64
CA ASP A 170 -2.63 18.78 -27.75
C ASP A 170 -4.12 19.18 -27.72
N HIS A 171 -4.81 19.13 -28.86
CA HIS A 171 -6.25 19.38 -28.91
C HIS A 171 -7.08 18.33 -28.15
N VAL A 172 -6.68 17.05 -28.16
CA VAL A 172 -7.36 16.00 -27.38
C VAL A 172 -7.08 16.17 -25.89
N PHE A 173 -5.83 16.43 -25.51
CA PHE A 173 -5.47 16.70 -24.12
C PHE A 173 -6.27 17.89 -23.57
N LYS A 174 -6.30 18.99 -24.33
CA LYS A 174 -7.09 20.16 -23.97
C LYS A 174 -8.60 19.85 -23.89
N ALA A 175 -9.12 19.03 -24.78
CA ALA A 175 -10.53 18.59 -24.72
C ALA A 175 -10.82 17.72 -23.49
N ILE A 176 -9.89 16.89 -23.03
CA ILE A 176 -10.04 16.10 -21.79
C ILE A 176 -10.08 17.02 -20.57
N GLU A 177 -9.18 18.01 -20.50
CA GLU A 177 -9.17 19.01 -19.42
C GLU A 177 -10.46 19.84 -19.41
N GLU A 178 -10.94 20.24 -20.59
CA GLU A 178 -12.18 21.01 -20.72
C GLU A 178 -13.42 20.18 -20.36
N VAL A 179 -13.48 18.88 -20.70
CA VAL A 179 -14.58 17.98 -20.28
C VAL A 179 -14.59 17.74 -18.77
N LEU A 180 -13.41 17.69 -18.13
CA LEU A 180 -13.29 17.60 -16.67
C LEU A 180 -13.77 18.87 -15.94
N ALA A 181 -13.72 20.01 -16.62
CA ALA A 181 -14.22 21.28 -16.09
C ALA A 181 -15.73 21.47 -16.28
N ILE A 182 -16.42 20.59 -17.03
CA ILE A 182 -17.88 20.68 -17.24
C ILE A 182 -18.59 20.37 -15.91
N PRO A 183 -19.46 21.29 -15.40
CA PRO A 183 -20.26 21.03 -14.21
C PRO A 183 -21.18 19.83 -14.43
N SER A 184 -21.38 19.01 -13.39
CA SER A 184 -22.22 17.82 -13.49
C SER A 184 -23.61 18.14 -14.07
N SER A 185 -23.96 17.41 -15.11
CA SER A 185 -25.24 17.48 -15.81
C SER A 185 -26.46 17.28 -14.90
N MET A 186 -26.29 16.72 -13.70
CA MET A 186 -27.31 16.68 -12.65
C MET A 186 -26.72 16.55 -11.23
N HIS A 187 -27.10 17.44 -10.32
CA HIS A 187 -26.74 17.34 -8.90
C HIS A 187 -27.28 16.06 -8.23
N GLU A 188 -26.42 15.41 -7.43
CA GLU A 188 -26.66 14.11 -6.77
C GLU A 188 -27.90 14.11 -5.84
N SER A 189 -28.24 15.27 -5.26
CA SER A 189 -29.43 15.46 -4.43
C SER A 189 -30.76 15.31 -5.20
N ALA A 190 -30.77 15.44 -6.53
CA ALA A 190 -31.97 15.31 -7.35
C ALA A 190 -32.41 13.84 -7.59
N LEU A 191 -31.59 12.85 -7.22
CA LEU A 191 -31.84 11.42 -7.40
C LEU A 191 -32.60 10.77 -6.20
N GLN A 192 -32.64 11.43 -5.04
CA GLN A 192 -33.12 10.86 -3.77
C GLN A 192 -34.66 10.86 -3.56
N GLY A 193 -35.45 11.16 -4.59
CA GLY A 193 -36.92 11.26 -4.46
C GLY A 193 -37.70 10.02 -4.93
N THR A 194 -38.45 9.43 -3.99
CA THR A 194 -39.54 8.41 -4.10
C THR A 194 -39.12 6.95 -4.26
N GLY A 195 -39.54 6.11 -3.30
CA GLY A 195 -39.08 4.74 -3.11
C GLY A 195 -39.95 3.65 -3.72
N PHE A 196 -39.30 2.52 -4.01
CA PHE A 196 -39.73 1.16 -3.71
C PHE A 196 -38.49 0.23 -3.80
N THR A 197 -38.50 -0.80 -2.96
CA THR A 197 -37.52 -1.88 -2.78
C THR A 197 -37.47 -2.85 -3.97
N VAL A 198 -36.27 -3.16 -4.47
CA VAL A 198 -35.95 -4.41 -5.18
C VAL A 198 -34.53 -4.84 -4.77
N ASP A 199 -34.39 -6.14 -4.49
CA ASP A 199 -33.24 -6.85 -3.93
C ASP A 199 -31.92 -6.62 -4.68
N ASN A 200 -30.89 -6.21 -3.93
CA ASN A 200 -29.52 -6.15 -4.42
C ASN A 200 -28.65 -7.20 -3.72
N TYR A 201 -28.38 -8.29 -4.45
CA TYR A 201 -27.08 -8.95 -4.39
C TYR A 201 -26.02 -7.92 -4.88
N GLY A 202 -24.98 -7.65 -4.09
CA GLY A 202 -23.90 -6.74 -4.48
C GLY A 202 -22.96 -7.30 -5.56
N PRO A 203 -21.80 -6.66 -5.86
CA PRO A 203 -21.35 -5.33 -5.41
C PRO A 203 -20.60 -4.50 -6.49
N GLY A 204 -20.91 -3.21 -6.67
CA GLY A 204 -20.20 -2.31 -7.61
C GLY A 204 -19.88 -0.94 -7.02
N VAL A 205 -18.59 -0.60 -6.98
CA VAL A 205 -17.95 0.57 -6.35
C VAL A 205 -18.22 1.85 -7.15
N GLN A 206 -18.69 2.90 -6.47
CA GLN A 206 -18.68 4.29 -6.95
C GLN A 206 -17.53 5.03 -6.26
N THR A 207 -16.44 5.26 -6.98
CA THR A 207 -15.46 6.30 -6.66
C THR A 207 -15.96 7.63 -7.22
N ASN A 208 -16.48 8.50 -6.35
CA ASN A 208 -16.65 9.93 -6.62
C ASN A 208 -15.50 10.68 -5.94
N TYR A 209 -14.59 11.26 -6.74
CA TYR A 209 -13.84 12.42 -6.31
C TYR A 209 -14.66 13.65 -6.68
N ILE A 210 -15.24 14.31 -5.67
CA ILE A 210 -15.71 15.69 -5.78
C ILE A 210 -14.54 16.57 -5.32
N ALA A 211 -13.92 17.24 -6.27
CA ALA A 211 -13.14 18.44 -6.02
C ALA A 211 -13.89 19.60 -6.68
N GLN A 212 -14.48 20.49 -5.88
CA GLN A 212 -14.71 21.87 -6.29
C GLN A 212 -14.87 22.77 -5.06
N GLY A 213 -14.11 23.85 -5.08
CA GLY A 213 -14.03 24.89 -4.08
C GLY A 213 -12.94 25.87 -4.50
N GLU A 214 -13.21 26.58 -5.60
CA GLU A 214 -12.36 27.60 -6.22
C GLU A 214 -11.94 28.69 -5.22
N ASN A 215 -10.68 29.13 -5.31
CA ASN A 215 -10.31 30.50 -5.00
C ASN A 215 -9.42 31.03 -6.11
N ILE A 216 -9.98 32.00 -6.83
CA ILE A 216 -9.36 32.78 -7.89
C ILE A 216 -8.26 33.64 -7.25
N ALA A 217 -7.02 33.46 -7.71
CA ALA A 217 -5.96 34.47 -7.58
C ALA A 217 -5.44 34.77 -8.98
N GLN A 218 -5.90 35.90 -9.54
CA GLN A 218 -5.28 36.54 -10.69
C GLN A 218 -3.87 37.02 -10.29
N GLY A 219 -2.86 36.60 -11.03
CA GLY A 219 -1.48 37.08 -10.93
C GLY A 219 -0.79 36.92 -12.27
N GLU A 220 -0.33 38.03 -12.81
CA GLU A 220 0.00 38.25 -14.22
C GLU A 220 1.08 37.33 -14.81
N ALA A 221 0.86 37.00 -16.08
CA ALA A 221 1.85 36.41 -16.97
C ALA A 221 3.16 37.20 -16.99
N ARG A 222 4.28 36.49 -16.81
CA ARG A 222 5.56 36.88 -17.41
C ARG A 222 6.19 35.68 -18.08
N GLN A 223 6.13 35.71 -19.41
CA GLN A 223 6.95 34.90 -20.31
C GLN A 223 8.43 35.06 -19.94
N TYR A 224 9.13 33.95 -19.77
CA TYR A 224 10.53 33.85 -20.15
C TYR A 224 10.73 32.53 -20.91
N ASN A 225 10.96 32.69 -22.22
CA ASN A 225 11.52 31.67 -23.08
C ASN A 225 12.95 31.34 -22.62
N SER A 226 13.25 30.06 -22.47
CA SER A 226 14.57 29.51 -22.75
C SER A 226 14.41 28.04 -23.12
N MET A 227 14.70 27.75 -24.39
CA MET A 227 14.58 26.47 -25.08
C MET A 227 15.50 25.41 -24.50
N GLY A 228 15.03 24.15 -24.46
CA GLY A 228 15.87 22.95 -24.33
C GLY A 228 15.46 21.98 -23.22
N GLY A 229 14.27 21.37 -23.30
CA GLY A 229 13.84 20.34 -22.34
C GLY A 229 12.66 19.46 -22.75
N ASP A 230 12.02 19.69 -23.89
CA ASP A 230 10.67 19.16 -24.16
C ASP A 230 10.59 17.67 -24.54
N MET A 231 11.69 16.92 -24.62
CA MET A 231 11.63 15.48 -24.95
C MET A 231 11.55 14.54 -23.74
N ASN A 232 11.86 14.98 -22.51
CA ASN A 232 11.77 14.09 -21.34
C ASN A 232 10.42 14.17 -20.61
N PHE A 233 9.70 15.28 -20.70
CA PHE A 233 8.50 15.52 -19.87
C PHE A 233 7.28 14.66 -20.28
N ALA A 234 7.13 14.34 -21.56
CA ALA A 234 6.04 13.52 -22.07
C ALA A 234 6.27 12.01 -21.84
N GLN A 235 7.54 11.57 -21.93
CA GLN A 235 7.90 10.15 -21.78
C GLN A 235 7.76 9.67 -20.33
N THR A 236 8.01 10.54 -19.34
CA THR A 236 7.88 10.23 -17.91
C THR A 236 6.42 10.10 -17.44
N ARG A 237 5.48 10.88 -18.00
CA ARG A 237 4.04 10.71 -17.71
C ARG A 237 3.46 9.47 -18.40
N LEU A 238 3.91 9.14 -19.61
CA LEU A 238 3.47 7.93 -20.30
C LEU A 238 3.87 6.67 -19.52
N TYR A 239 5.09 6.60 -18.97
CA TYR A 239 5.54 5.41 -18.23
C TYR A 239 4.74 5.17 -16.94
N ALA A 240 4.34 6.25 -16.23
CA ALA A 240 3.50 6.18 -15.04
C ALA A 240 2.04 5.78 -15.34
N ILE A 241 1.53 6.14 -16.52
CA ILE A 241 0.16 5.79 -16.94
C ILE A 241 0.12 4.31 -17.40
N THR A 242 1.14 3.83 -18.13
CA THR A 242 1.17 2.44 -18.62
C THR A 242 1.27 1.41 -17.48
N GLN A 243 2.02 1.70 -16.40
CA GLN A 243 2.07 0.83 -15.22
C GLN A 243 0.80 0.86 -14.35
N ASN A 244 0.06 1.97 -14.34
CA ASN A 244 -1.23 2.03 -13.63
C ASN A 244 -2.36 1.34 -14.39
N ILE A 245 -2.30 1.26 -15.72
CA ILE A 245 -3.33 0.63 -16.57
C ILE A 245 -3.24 -0.91 -16.54
N SER A 246 -2.05 -1.49 -16.41
CA SER A 246 -1.91 -2.96 -16.30
C SER A 246 -2.47 -3.52 -14.98
N ILE A 247 -2.51 -2.70 -13.91
CA ILE A 247 -3.05 -3.08 -12.59
C ILE A 247 -4.60 -2.95 -12.54
N LEU A 248 -5.20 -2.10 -13.39
CA LEU A 248 -6.65 -1.92 -13.46
C LEU A 248 -7.43 -3.13 -14.01
N GLN A 249 -6.74 -4.22 -14.38
CA GLN A 249 -7.33 -5.48 -14.86
C GLN A 249 -7.27 -6.64 -13.84
N GLY A 250 -6.71 -6.41 -12.63
CA GLY A 250 -6.65 -7.44 -11.58
C GLY A 250 -7.98 -7.67 -10.83
N PRO A 251 -8.12 -8.79 -10.08
CA PRO A 251 -9.25 -9.02 -9.17
C PRO A 251 -9.48 -7.84 -8.23
N LYS A 252 -10.75 -7.53 -7.95
CA LYS A 252 -11.19 -6.37 -7.15
C LYS A 252 -10.52 -6.33 -5.76
N GLU A 253 -10.21 -7.49 -5.21
CA GLU A 253 -9.62 -7.73 -3.90
C GLU A 253 -8.17 -7.23 -3.82
N ILE A 254 -7.38 -7.41 -4.88
CA ILE A 254 -5.98 -6.93 -4.96
C ILE A 254 -5.95 -5.41 -4.91
N LYS A 255 -6.88 -4.75 -5.63
CA LYS A 255 -6.98 -3.29 -5.64
C LYS A 255 -7.28 -2.74 -4.25
N VAL A 256 -8.23 -3.35 -3.53
CA VAL A 256 -8.56 -2.95 -2.15
C VAL A 256 -7.37 -3.18 -1.21
N CYS A 257 -6.61 -4.26 -1.39
CA CYS A 257 -5.39 -4.51 -0.60
C CYS A 257 -4.32 -3.43 -0.84
N LEU A 258 -4.07 -3.07 -2.11
CA LEU A 258 -3.11 -2.02 -2.46
C LEU A 258 -3.55 -0.65 -1.95
N GLU A 259 -4.83 -0.30 -2.09
CA GLU A 259 -5.42 0.92 -1.53
C GLU A 259 -5.27 0.99 -0.02
N ALA A 260 -5.47 -0.15 0.66
CA ALA A 260 -5.30 -0.24 2.10
C ALA A 260 -3.83 -0.16 2.54
N LEU A 261 -2.87 -0.69 1.77
CA LEU A 261 -1.45 -0.54 2.08
C LEU A 261 -0.94 0.89 1.86
N PHE A 262 -1.47 1.57 0.84
CA PHE A 262 -1.00 2.88 0.42
C PHE A 262 -1.18 3.96 1.49
N LEU A 263 -0.06 4.55 1.91
CA LEU A 263 -0.03 5.74 2.78
C LEU A 263 0.46 6.97 2.03
N THR A 264 1.52 6.80 1.25
CA THR A 264 2.20 7.82 0.46
C THR A 264 2.93 7.17 -0.71
N ASN A 265 3.36 7.98 -1.68
CA ASN A 265 4.19 7.56 -2.80
C ASN A 265 5.65 7.97 -2.57
N PRO A 266 6.58 7.02 -2.36
CA PRO A 266 7.98 7.33 -2.07
C PRO A 266 8.73 8.12 -3.16
N ARG A 267 8.30 8.04 -4.43
CA ARG A 267 8.86 8.89 -5.51
C ARG A 267 8.40 10.34 -5.36
N ASP A 268 7.13 10.56 -5.06
CA ASP A 268 6.58 11.90 -4.81
C ASP A 268 7.19 12.50 -3.53
N ASP A 269 7.46 11.66 -2.52
CA ASP A 269 8.14 12.04 -1.29
C ASP A 269 9.56 12.55 -1.56
N ARG A 270 10.32 11.82 -2.39
CA ARG A 270 11.66 12.22 -2.84
C ARG A 270 11.64 13.55 -3.59
N GLU A 271 10.68 13.72 -4.50
CA GLU A 271 10.51 14.97 -5.26
C GLU A 271 10.13 16.15 -4.34
N ALA A 272 9.24 15.92 -3.36
CA ALA A 272 8.89 16.92 -2.36
C ALA A 272 10.08 17.32 -1.48
N LEU A 273 11.00 16.39 -1.19
CA LEU A 273 12.27 16.68 -0.51
C LEU A 273 13.19 17.56 -1.36
N LEU A 274 13.31 17.29 -2.66
CA LEU A 274 14.08 18.12 -3.60
C LEU A 274 13.49 19.53 -3.74
N GLN A 275 12.17 19.66 -3.83
CA GLN A 275 11.48 20.96 -3.83
C GLN A 275 11.70 21.73 -2.52
N THR A 276 11.78 21.01 -1.39
CA THR A 276 11.94 21.61 -0.07
C THR A 276 13.38 22.02 0.24
N LYS A 277 14.35 21.14 -0.04
CA LYS A 277 15.76 21.34 0.32
C LYS A 277 16.58 21.97 -0.83
N GLY A 278 16.00 22.04 -2.03
CA GLY A 278 16.66 22.46 -3.27
C GLY A 278 17.31 21.28 -4.01
N PRO A 279 17.57 21.43 -5.32
CA PRO A 279 18.22 20.38 -6.09
C PRO A 279 19.66 20.14 -5.60
N ARG A 280 20.15 18.91 -5.79
CA ARG A 280 21.56 18.57 -5.54
C ARG A 280 22.47 19.47 -6.37
N VAL A 281 23.51 20.03 -5.74
CA VAL A 281 24.56 20.76 -6.46
C VAL A 281 25.39 19.76 -7.26
N ARG A 282 25.49 19.96 -8.58
CA ARG A 282 26.29 19.09 -9.47
C ARG A 282 27.72 18.97 -8.95
N GLY A 283 28.32 17.79 -9.04
CA GLY A 283 29.67 17.52 -8.52
C GLY A 283 29.74 17.14 -7.04
N THR A 284 28.63 17.22 -6.28
CA THR A 284 28.59 16.76 -4.88
C THR A 284 28.05 15.34 -4.74
N CYS A 285 28.37 14.64 -3.64
CA CYS A 285 28.00 13.26 -3.32
C CYS A 285 28.67 12.18 -4.20
N GLU A 286 29.41 12.55 -5.24
CA GLU A 286 29.98 11.59 -6.21
C GLU A 286 31.10 10.73 -5.61
N TRP A 287 31.77 11.22 -4.56
CA TRP A 287 32.81 10.49 -3.83
C TRP A 287 32.33 9.14 -3.27
N ILE A 288 31.02 9.00 -2.98
CA ILE A 288 30.46 7.76 -2.42
C ILE A 288 30.70 6.56 -3.35
N LYS A 289 30.79 6.80 -4.67
CA LYS A 289 31.07 5.76 -5.66
C LYS A 289 32.48 5.18 -5.54
N ALA A 290 33.42 5.94 -4.98
CA ALA A 290 34.79 5.50 -4.72
C ALA A 290 34.97 4.91 -3.31
N ASN A 291 33.93 4.96 -2.46
CA ASN A 291 34.01 4.44 -1.11
C ASN A 291 34.05 2.90 -1.12
N GLU A 292 35.01 2.33 -0.39
CA GLU A 292 35.23 0.88 -0.34
C GLU A 292 34.06 0.12 0.28
N LEU A 293 33.43 0.67 1.34
CA LEU A 293 32.28 0.02 1.99
C LEU A 293 31.05 0.03 1.09
N TYR A 294 30.80 1.14 0.39
CA TYR A 294 29.71 1.23 -0.60
C TYR A 294 29.94 0.24 -1.76
N SER A 295 31.18 0.16 -2.26
CA SER A 295 31.54 -0.78 -3.34
C SER A 295 31.39 -2.24 -2.89
N SER A 296 31.82 -2.57 -1.67
CA SER A 296 31.62 -3.90 -1.08
C SER A 296 30.13 -4.25 -0.95
N TRP A 297 29.31 -3.29 -0.51
CA TRP A 297 27.87 -3.46 -0.39
C TRP A 297 27.20 -3.73 -1.74
N LEU A 298 27.56 -2.98 -2.79
CA LEU A 298 27.08 -3.22 -4.16
C LEU A 298 27.44 -4.63 -4.68
N GLN A 299 28.61 -5.16 -4.31
CA GLN A 299 29.08 -6.47 -4.76
C GLN A 299 28.57 -7.64 -3.92
N SER A 300 28.01 -7.39 -2.74
CA SER A 300 27.46 -8.41 -1.86
C SER A 300 26.25 -9.12 -2.49
N SER A 301 25.85 -10.28 -1.94
CA SER A 301 24.56 -10.91 -2.27
C SER A 301 23.42 -10.35 -1.44
N SER A 302 23.67 -10.10 -0.15
CA SER A 302 22.77 -9.49 0.81
C SER A 302 23.60 -8.83 1.91
N GLN A 303 23.33 -7.56 2.20
CA GLN A 303 24.06 -6.80 3.23
C GLN A 303 23.30 -5.53 3.63
N LEU A 304 23.38 -5.20 4.92
CA LEU A 304 22.99 -3.89 5.45
C LEU A 304 24.22 -2.98 5.49
N LEU A 305 24.12 -1.80 4.90
CA LEU A 305 25.10 -0.72 5.01
C LEU A 305 24.46 0.46 5.76
N TRP A 306 25.13 0.95 6.80
CA TRP A 306 24.66 2.09 7.58
C TRP A 306 25.45 3.36 7.24
N LEU A 307 24.77 4.39 6.76
CA LEU A 307 25.32 5.73 6.58
C LEU A 307 24.87 6.62 7.73
N SER A 308 25.80 6.92 8.63
CA SER A 308 25.56 7.73 9.83
C SER A 308 26.16 9.11 9.69
N GLY A 309 25.46 10.12 10.20
CA GLY A 309 25.97 11.48 10.21
C GLY A 309 25.14 12.40 11.07
N GLY A 310 25.77 13.45 11.58
CA GLY A 310 25.15 14.48 12.37
C GLY A 310 24.20 15.35 11.56
N PRO A 311 23.56 16.33 12.20
CA PRO A 311 22.63 17.20 11.52
C PRO A 311 23.32 18.05 10.44
N GLY A 312 22.66 18.16 9.28
CA GLY A 312 23.14 19.03 8.20
C GLY A 312 24.39 18.54 7.46
N LYS A 313 24.80 17.28 7.64
CA LYS A 313 25.95 16.66 6.96
C LYS A 313 25.70 16.17 5.53
N GLY A 314 24.50 16.41 4.98
CA GLY A 314 24.18 16.02 3.61
C GLY A 314 23.61 14.61 3.43
N LYS A 315 23.31 13.88 4.51
CA LYS A 315 22.71 12.53 4.51
C LYS A 315 21.61 12.33 3.47
N THR A 316 20.52 13.09 3.55
CA THR A 316 19.41 12.99 2.59
C THR A 316 19.86 13.24 1.15
N MET A 317 20.78 14.17 0.89
CA MET A 317 21.25 14.43 -0.48
C MET A 317 22.08 13.27 -1.03
N ILE A 318 22.88 12.62 -0.18
CA ILE A 318 23.60 11.40 -0.54
C ILE A 318 22.60 10.26 -0.79
N SER A 319 21.59 10.10 0.06
CA SER A 319 20.54 9.08 -0.11
C SER A 319 19.75 9.26 -1.42
N ILE A 320 19.43 10.51 -1.79
CA ILE A 320 18.76 10.84 -3.06
C ILE A 320 19.67 10.51 -4.24
N PHE A 321 20.95 10.90 -4.18
CA PHE A 321 21.92 10.57 -5.23
C PHE A 321 22.04 9.06 -5.44
N ILE A 322 22.17 8.29 -4.35
CA ILE A 322 22.23 6.83 -4.41
C ILE A 322 20.91 6.26 -4.94
N ALA A 323 19.76 6.80 -4.52
CA ALA A 323 18.46 6.36 -4.98
C ALA A 323 18.28 6.57 -6.50
N GLU A 324 18.68 7.72 -7.03
CA GLU A 324 18.65 8.00 -8.48
C GLU A 324 19.54 7.02 -9.28
N GLU A 325 20.72 6.70 -8.76
CA GLU A 325 21.67 5.77 -9.41
C GLU A 325 21.18 4.31 -9.37
N LEU A 326 20.65 3.86 -8.23
CA LEU A 326 20.12 2.51 -8.08
C LEU A 326 18.81 2.31 -8.86
N GLU A 327 17.99 3.35 -8.97
CA GLU A 327 16.78 3.34 -9.80
C GLU A 327 17.12 3.19 -11.28
N GLN A 328 18.14 3.90 -11.77
CA GLN A 328 18.65 3.70 -13.13
C GLN A 328 19.22 2.29 -13.32
N THR A 329 20.02 1.82 -12.36
CA THR A 329 20.59 0.46 -12.38
C THR A 329 19.50 -0.61 -12.46
N ALA A 330 18.41 -0.46 -11.71
CA ALA A 330 17.27 -1.38 -11.74
C ALA A 330 16.46 -1.29 -13.04
N ALA A 331 16.40 -0.12 -13.68
CA ALA A 331 15.77 0.02 -14.99
C ALA A 331 16.57 -0.66 -16.12
N ASP A 332 17.89 -0.66 -16.01
CA ASP A 332 18.80 -1.22 -17.02
C ASP A 332 19.09 -2.73 -16.83
N THR A 333 18.86 -3.27 -15.63
CA THR A 333 19.20 -4.65 -15.27
C THR A 333 17.95 -5.50 -15.10
N GLN A 334 17.86 -6.60 -15.83
CA GLN A 334 16.79 -7.59 -15.65
C GLN A 334 16.90 -8.25 -14.26
N ASP A 335 15.76 -8.57 -13.64
CA ASP A 335 15.69 -9.18 -12.31
C ASP A 335 16.35 -8.35 -11.19
N THR A 336 16.21 -7.02 -11.26
CA THR A 336 16.60 -6.10 -10.18
C THR A 336 15.44 -5.19 -9.82
N LEU A 337 15.13 -5.07 -8.54
CA LEU A 337 14.09 -4.20 -8.01
C LEU A 337 14.73 -3.09 -7.18
N PHE A 338 14.16 -1.89 -7.25
CA PHE A 338 14.56 -0.75 -6.44
C PHE A 338 13.40 -0.27 -5.59
N LEU A 339 13.62 -0.21 -4.28
CA LEU A 339 12.71 0.31 -3.28
C LEU A 339 13.34 1.54 -2.63
N GLN A 340 12.52 2.51 -2.29
CA GLN A 340 12.95 3.65 -1.49
C GLN A 340 11.89 4.05 -0.48
N TYR A 341 12.33 4.61 0.63
CA TYR A 341 11.44 5.22 1.61
C TYR A 341 12.16 6.34 2.34
N PHE A 342 11.50 7.50 2.42
CA PHE A 342 12.03 8.68 3.09
C PHE A 342 11.14 9.00 4.29
N CYS A 343 11.68 8.74 5.47
CA CYS A 343 10.98 9.01 6.72
C CYS A 343 10.89 10.53 6.93
N ASP A 344 9.83 10.97 7.60
CA ASP A 344 9.64 12.37 7.94
C ASP A 344 8.85 12.47 9.24
N ASN A 345 9.48 13.00 10.29
CA ASN A 345 8.83 13.18 11.59
C ASN A 345 7.60 14.11 11.54
N LYS A 346 7.47 14.90 10.47
CA LYS A 346 6.34 15.81 10.25
C LYS A 346 5.12 15.10 9.64
N SER A 347 5.24 13.84 9.25
CA SER A 347 4.17 13.09 8.58
C SER A 347 3.84 11.82 9.36
N ASP A 348 2.62 11.74 9.88
CA ASP A 348 2.05 10.54 10.51
C ASP A 348 2.00 9.33 9.56
N LYS A 349 2.07 9.58 8.24
CA LYS A 349 2.15 8.58 7.18
C LYS A 349 3.56 8.09 6.89
N ARG A 350 4.60 8.68 7.50
CA ARG A 350 6.03 8.41 7.20
C ARG A 350 6.95 8.37 8.43
N ASN A 351 6.39 8.28 9.63
CA ASN A 351 7.17 8.35 10.88
C ASN A 351 7.02 7.10 11.77
N THR A 352 6.59 5.96 11.25
CA THR A 352 6.49 4.71 12.03
C THR A 352 7.07 3.53 11.26
N GLY A 353 7.52 2.51 11.98
CA GLY A 353 7.96 1.25 11.37
C GLY A 353 6.85 0.59 10.54
N VAL A 354 5.59 0.70 10.99
CA VAL A 354 4.41 0.24 10.24
C VAL A 354 4.31 0.95 8.89
N ALA A 355 4.50 2.27 8.88
CA ALA A 355 4.43 3.05 7.66
C ALA A 355 5.53 2.70 6.66
N ILE A 356 6.76 2.48 7.15
CA ILE A 356 7.89 2.02 6.34
C ILE A 356 7.54 0.69 5.67
N ILE A 357 7.16 -0.33 6.45
CA ILE A 357 6.88 -1.66 5.89
C ILE A 357 5.67 -1.64 4.95
N ARG A 358 4.61 -0.88 5.25
CA ARG A 358 3.49 -0.69 4.31
C ARG A 358 3.95 -0.10 2.98
N GLY A 359 4.82 0.90 3.03
CA GLY A 359 5.39 1.52 1.84
C GLY A 359 6.29 0.58 1.04
N LEU A 360 7.08 -0.26 1.70
CA LEU A 360 7.93 -1.26 1.04
C LEU A 360 7.09 -2.38 0.41
N LEU A 361 6.09 -2.90 1.13
CA LEU A 361 5.16 -3.92 0.62
C LEU A 361 4.35 -3.38 -0.57
N PHE A 362 3.85 -2.15 -0.48
CA PHE A 362 3.15 -1.51 -1.58
C PHE A 362 4.02 -1.44 -2.84
N GLN A 363 5.27 -0.99 -2.71
CA GLN A 363 6.21 -0.94 -3.85
C GLN A 363 6.53 -2.34 -4.39
N LEU A 364 6.79 -3.33 -3.52
CA LEU A 364 7.06 -4.71 -3.93
C LEU A 364 5.89 -5.30 -4.73
N LEU A 365 4.65 -5.09 -4.30
CA LEU A 365 3.45 -5.57 -4.99
C LEU A 365 3.21 -4.86 -6.32
N GLN A 366 3.56 -3.57 -6.42
CA GLN A 366 3.50 -2.83 -7.68
C GLN A 366 4.53 -3.35 -8.69
N LEU A 367 5.76 -3.60 -8.22
CA LEU A 367 6.87 -4.05 -9.06
C LEU A 367 6.77 -5.55 -9.42
N GLN A 368 6.22 -6.36 -8.51
CA GLN A 368 6.04 -7.80 -8.67
C GLN A 368 4.65 -8.26 -8.17
N PRO A 369 3.59 -8.16 -9.01
CA PRO A 369 2.22 -8.47 -8.60
C PRO A 369 1.98 -9.91 -8.11
N LYS A 370 2.85 -10.86 -8.49
CA LYS A 370 2.75 -12.27 -8.04
C LYS A 370 2.90 -12.41 -6.53
N LEU A 371 3.59 -11.49 -5.86
CA LEU A 371 3.78 -11.52 -4.41
C LEU A 371 2.48 -11.29 -3.63
N VAL A 372 1.38 -10.90 -4.30
CA VAL A 372 0.08 -10.69 -3.65
C VAL A 372 -0.42 -11.92 -2.91
N GLU A 373 0.02 -13.12 -3.32
CA GLU A 373 -0.30 -14.40 -2.66
C GLU A 373 0.15 -14.45 -1.19
N TYR A 374 1.18 -13.70 -0.80
CA TYR A 374 1.68 -13.64 0.59
C TYR A 374 0.82 -12.78 1.51
N ILE A 375 0.12 -11.77 0.98
CA ILE A 375 -0.65 -10.82 1.79
C ILE A 375 -2.16 -11.04 1.70
N LEU A 376 -2.67 -11.39 0.51
CA LEU A 376 -4.10 -11.40 0.23
C LEU A 376 -4.90 -12.35 1.14
N PRO A 377 -4.44 -13.59 1.43
CA PRO A 377 -5.18 -14.50 2.31
C PRO A 377 -5.36 -13.92 3.72
N ARG A 378 -4.35 -13.24 4.25
CA ARG A 378 -4.43 -12.59 5.57
C ARG A 378 -5.22 -11.29 5.50
N PHE A 379 -5.10 -10.52 4.42
CA PHE A 379 -5.83 -9.26 4.25
C PHE A 379 -7.35 -9.45 4.07
N GLU A 380 -7.79 -10.47 3.33
CA GLU A 380 -9.22 -10.79 3.19
C GLU A 380 -9.88 -11.07 4.55
N VAL A 381 -9.08 -11.62 5.47
CA VAL A 381 -9.46 -11.92 6.84
C VAL A 381 -9.29 -10.64 7.66
N GLU A 382 -8.07 -10.23 7.99
CA GLU A 382 -7.78 -9.20 8.99
C GLU A 382 -8.08 -7.76 8.51
N LYS A 383 -8.16 -7.50 7.19
CA LYS A 383 -8.31 -6.16 6.60
C LYS A 383 -7.31 -5.18 7.24
N GLU A 384 -7.76 -4.00 7.66
CA GLU A 384 -6.91 -2.99 8.32
C GLU A 384 -6.31 -3.44 9.65
N SER A 385 -6.85 -4.48 10.29
CA SER A 385 -6.25 -5.02 11.52
C SER A 385 -4.99 -5.83 11.28
N LEU A 386 -4.68 -6.15 10.02
CA LEU A 386 -3.41 -6.74 9.58
C LEU A 386 -2.22 -5.78 9.78
N PHE A 387 -2.47 -4.47 9.85
CA PHE A 387 -1.42 -3.46 9.77
C PHE A 387 -0.70 -3.19 11.10
N THR A 388 -0.43 -4.26 11.85
CA THR A 388 0.56 -4.25 12.94
C THR A 388 1.96 -4.44 12.35
N LEU A 389 2.98 -3.95 13.06
CA LEU A 389 4.36 -4.03 12.57
C LEU A 389 4.80 -5.48 12.42
N GLU A 390 4.46 -6.33 13.39
CA GLU A 390 4.84 -7.74 13.41
C GLU A 390 4.23 -8.51 12.24
N ALA A 391 2.94 -8.33 11.96
CA ALA A 391 2.28 -9.04 10.88
C ALA A 391 2.79 -8.59 9.50
N LEU A 392 2.96 -7.28 9.32
CA LEU A 392 3.50 -6.73 8.08
C LEU A 392 4.97 -7.11 7.85
N TRP A 393 5.78 -7.12 8.90
CA TRP A 393 7.19 -7.53 8.83
C TRP A 393 7.31 -8.98 8.32
N ARG A 394 6.50 -9.90 8.84
CA ARG A 394 6.49 -11.30 8.41
C ARG A 394 6.16 -11.46 6.93
N ILE A 395 5.15 -10.73 6.46
CA ILE A 395 4.78 -10.70 5.04
C ILE A 395 5.95 -10.15 4.21
N PHE A 396 6.58 -9.07 4.67
CA PHE A 396 7.74 -8.48 3.99
C PHE A 396 8.92 -9.45 3.91
N GLU A 397 9.25 -10.11 5.02
CA GLU A 397 10.31 -11.12 5.11
C GLU A 397 10.05 -12.31 4.18
N ALA A 398 8.82 -12.82 4.13
CA ALA A 398 8.43 -13.88 3.20
C ALA A 398 8.57 -13.43 1.74
N MET A 399 8.15 -12.21 1.40
CA MET A 399 8.26 -11.67 0.04
C MET A 399 9.71 -11.52 -0.43
N ILE A 400 10.62 -11.04 0.43
CA ILE A 400 12.04 -10.87 0.05
C ILE A 400 12.83 -12.18 -0.03
N CYS A 401 12.28 -13.27 0.54
CA CYS A 401 12.80 -14.63 0.42
C CYS A 401 12.21 -15.41 -0.76
N ASP A 402 11.24 -14.85 -1.49
CA ASP A 402 10.65 -15.50 -2.66
C ASP A 402 11.68 -15.71 -3.77
N THR A 403 11.78 -16.93 -4.30
CA THR A 403 12.79 -17.29 -5.31
C THR A 403 12.57 -16.62 -6.67
N THR A 404 11.37 -16.12 -6.94
CA THR A 404 11.07 -15.33 -8.13
C THR A 404 11.55 -13.89 -8.01
N LEU A 405 11.95 -13.47 -6.80
CA LEU A 405 12.50 -12.15 -6.56
C LEU A 405 13.98 -12.11 -6.98
N GLY A 406 14.30 -11.10 -7.78
CA GLY A 406 15.67 -10.78 -8.17
C GLY A 406 16.46 -10.09 -7.05
N THR A 407 17.50 -9.33 -7.41
CA THR A 407 18.22 -8.50 -6.43
C THR A 407 17.34 -7.32 -6.03
N VAL A 408 17.19 -7.05 -4.73
CA VAL A 408 16.42 -5.90 -4.25
C VAL A 408 17.36 -4.89 -3.62
N TYR A 409 17.44 -3.70 -4.21
CA TYR A 409 18.06 -2.54 -3.59
C TYR A 409 17.02 -1.76 -2.81
N CYS A 410 17.30 -1.43 -1.56
CA CYS A 410 16.41 -0.62 -0.73
C CYS A 410 17.18 0.51 -0.05
N VAL A 411 16.70 1.75 -0.21
CA VAL A 411 17.23 2.92 0.50
C VAL A 411 16.19 3.42 1.50
N LEU A 412 16.56 3.46 2.78
CA LEU A 412 15.76 4.03 3.86
C LEU A 412 16.47 5.27 4.42
N ASP A 413 15.93 6.47 4.14
CA ASP A 413 16.45 7.73 4.69
C ASP A 413 15.63 8.18 5.90
N GLY A 414 16.32 8.70 6.92
CA GLY A 414 15.71 9.38 8.06
C GLY A 414 15.12 8.45 9.12
N LEU A 415 15.65 7.23 9.32
CA LEU A 415 15.13 6.32 10.34
C LEU A 415 15.08 6.96 11.75
N ASP A 416 16.00 7.89 12.07
CA ASP A 416 15.98 8.70 13.30
C ASP A 416 14.77 9.64 13.45
N GLU A 417 13.97 9.80 12.39
CA GLU A 417 12.75 10.62 12.38
C GLU A 417 11.47 9.82 12.67
N CYS A 418 11.59 8.51 12.94
CA CYS A 418 10.46 7.66 13.30
C CYS A 418 10.16 7.66 14.81
N GLU A 419 8.93 7.30 15.18
CA GLU A 419 8.50 7.06 16.55
C GLU A 419 9.36 5.95 17.19
N GLU A 420 10.02 6.27 18.30
CA GLU A 420 11.01 5.40 18.96
C GLU A 420 10.48 3.99 19.24
N SER A 421 9.23 3.86 19.70
CA SER A 421 8.64 2.58 20.08
C SER A 421 8.54 1.61 18.89
N SER A 422 8.05 2.09 17.75
CA SER A 422 7.94 1.27 16.53
C SER A 422 9.28 1.09 15.83
N LEU A 423 10.18 2.07 15.95
CA LEU A 423 11.51 2.04 15.34
C LEU A 423 12.39 0.99 16.01
N LEU A 424 12.39 0.91 17.34
CA LEU A 424 13.16 -0.09 18.08
C LEU A 424 12.79 -1.50 17.61
N VAL A 425 11.49 -1.81 17.55
CA VAL A 425 11.00 -3.12 17.08
C VAL A 425 11.44 -3.37 15.63
N LEU A 426 11.34 -2.39 14.74
CA LEU A 426 11.78 -2.54 13.35
C LEU A 426 13.29 -2.81 13.24
N LEU A 427 14.11 -2.12 14.04
CA LEU A 427 15.57 -2.31 14.03
C LEU A 427 15.98 -3.67 14.58
N GLU A 428 15.36 -4.16 15.65
CA GLU A 428 15.57 -5.53 16.17
C GLU A 428 15.25 -6.59 15.08
N LYS A 429 14.21 -6.35 14.27
CA LYS A 429 13.85 -7.23 13.16
C LYS A 429 14.87 -7.18 12.01
N LEU A 430 15.35 -5.99 11.66
CA LEU A 430 16.40 -5.80 10.67
C LEU A 430 17.72 -6.45 11.13
N GLU A 431 18.07 -6.30 12.41
CA GLU A 431 19.21 -6.97 13.01
C GLU A 431 19.11 -8.49 12.86
N ALA A 432 17.97 -9.08 13.22
CA ALA A 432 17.74 -10.50 13.06
C ALA A 432 17.86 -10.97 11.60
N LEU A 433 17.32 -10.20 10.64
CA LEU A 433 17.34 -10.52 9.22
C LEU A 433 18.75 -10.52 8.59
N PHE A 434 19.64 -9.67 9.08
CA PHE A 434 21.02 -9.53 8.58
C PHE A 434 22.07 -10.19 9.47
N SER A 435 21.67 -10.88 10.53
CA SER A 435 22.57 -11.61 11.43
C SER A 435 23.24 -12.80 10.72
N ALA A 436 24.48 -13.10 11.10
CA ALA A 436 25.26 -14.21 10.54
C ALA A 436 24.65 -15.59 10.81
N ASP A 437 23.80 -15.69 11.83
CA ASP A 437 23.07 -16.91 12.21
C ASP A 437 21.72 -17.05 11.49
N SER A 438 21.33 -16.09 10.63
CA SER A 438 20.07 -16.16 9.89
C SER A 438 20.09 -17.29 8.86
N SER A 439 19.10 -18.19 8.92
CA SER A 439 18.91 -19.26 7.93
C SER A 439 18.25 -18.77 6.65
N SER A 440 17.86 -17.50 6.58
CA SER A 440 17.11 -16.90 5.47
C SER A 440 18.02 -16.53 4.30
N THR A 441 17.83 -17.18 3.15
CA THR A 441 18.51 -16.82 1.90
C THR A 441 17.73 -15.73 1.16
N HIS A 442 17.95 -14.46 1.49
CA HIS A 442 17.39 -13.31 0.76
C HIS A 442 18.45 -12.59 -0.08
N ARG A 443 18.01 -11.76 -1.04
CA ARG A 443 18.86 -10.94 -1.92
C ARG A 443 18.65 -9.44 -1.70
N LEU A 444 18.38 -9.06 -0.45
CA LEU A 444 18.11 -7.68 -0.06
C LEU A 444 19.43 -6.95 0.25
N LYS A 445 19.68 -5.85 -0.46
CA LYS A 445 20.75 -4.90 -0.18
C LYS A 445 20.12 -3.64 0.40
N LEU A 446 20.29 -3.47 1.70
CA LEU A 446 19.66 -2.39 2.44
C LEU A 446 20.67 -1.30 2.79
N LEU A 447 20.40 -0.07 2.37
CA LEU A 447 21.10 1.12 2.81
C LEU A 447 20.21 1.87 3.82
N ILE A 448 20.67 1.96 5.06
CA ILE A 448 20.05 2.78 6.09
C ILE A 448 20.82 4.09 6.20
N VAL A 449 20.11 5.21 6.08
CA VAL A 449 20.66 6.55 6.28
C VAL A 449 19.98 7.18 7.50
N SER A 450 20.74 7.43 8.56
CA SER A 450 20.19 7.96 9.81
C SER A 450 21.24 8.70 10.63
N ARG A 451 20.83 9.23 11.79
CA ARG A 451 21.76 9.58 12.88
C ARG A 451 22.05 8.36 13.74
N ASP A 452 22.99 8.53 14.67
CA ASP A 452 23.31 7.61 15.77
C ASP A 452 22.42 7.80 17.01
N HIS A 453 21.37 8.62 16.88
CA HIS A 453 20.38 8.87 17.92
C HIS A 453 18.97 8.51 17.43
N PRO A 454 18.09 7.95 18.30
CA PRO A 454 18.33 7.64 19.73
C PRO A 454 19.40 6.56 19.97
N GLU A 455 19.89 6.45 21.21
CA GLU A 455 21.08 5.63 21.58
C GLU A 455 21.01 4.17 21.08
N PHE A 456 19.81 3.58 21.05
CA PHE A 456 19.60 2.21 20.55
C PHE A 456 19.92 2.05 19.05
N ILE A 457 19.83 3.10 18.22
CA ILE A 457 20.23 3.02 16.80
C ILE A 457 21.71 2.72 16.70
N LEU A 458 22.53 3.40 17.51
CA LEU A 458 23.96 3.14 17.56
C LEU A 458 24.25 1.75 18.10
N GLU A 459 23.57 1.33 19.18
CA GLU A 459 23.75 -0.01 19.76
C GLU A 459 23.50 -1.12 18.72
N ILE A 460 22.37 -1.06 18.00
CA ILE A 460 21.96 -2.09 17.04
C ILE A 460 22.74 -2.00 15.73
N LEU A 461 22.89 -0.80 15.14
CA LEU A 461 23.47 -0.68 13.79
C LEU A 461 25.01 -0.66 13.77
N SER A 462 25.68 -0.46 14.91
CA SER A 462 27.15 -0.41 14.98
C SER A 462 27.86 -1.71 14.61
N GLN A 463 27.15 -2.85 14.63
CA GLN A 463 27.68 -4.14 14.20
C GLN A 463 27.80 -4.28 12.67
N PHE A 464 27.07 -3.46 11.91
CA PHE A 464 27.08 -3.50 10.45
C PHE A 464 28.13 -2.52 9.88
N PRO A 465 28.59 -2.73 8.62
CA PRO A 465 29.45 -1.77 7.94
C PRO A 465 28.86 -0.36 7.99
N CYS A 466 29.66 0.62 8.43
CA CYS A 466 29.20 1.97 8.66
C CYS A 466 30.07 3.03 7.98
N ILE A 467 29.45 3.89 7.17
CA ILE A 467 30.06 5.11 6.62
C ILE A 467 29.66 6.27 7.53
N ARG A 468 30.62 6.84 8.27
CA ARG A 468 30.40 7.97 9.19
C ARG A 468 30.75 9.29 8.53
N LEU A 469 29.80 10.21 8.48
CA LEU A 469 29.98 11.55 7.90
C LEU A 469 30.61 12.56 8.87
N ASP A 470 30.61 12.29 10.18
CA ASP A 470 31.04 13.26 11.22
C ASP A 470 32.54 13.24 11.52
N THR A 471 33.30 12.35 10.90
CA THR A 471 34.74 12.25 11.15
C THR A 471 35.46 13.47 10.58
N HIS A 472 36.22 14.16 11.43
CA HIS A 472 37.07 15.32 11.06
C HIS A 472 38.16 15.00 10.00
N THR A 473 38.26 13.75 9.56
CA THR A 473 39.22 13.24 8.57
C THR A 473 38.63 13.09 7.17
N ASN A 474 37.32 13.31 6.96
CA ASN A 474 36.67 13.13 5.66
C ASN A 474 36.89 14.33 4.74
N MET A 475 38.09 14.41 4.15
CA MET A 475 38.45 15.46 3.17
C MET A 475 37.47 15.56 2.00
N GLU A 476 36.79 14.48 1.65
CA GLU A 476 35.80 14.41 0.58
C GLU A 476 34.53 15.21 0.91
N ILE A 477 34.01 15.08 2.14
CA ILE A 477 32.83 15.83 2.59
C ILE A 477 33.16 17.32 2.71
N ASP A 478 34.33 17.66 3.23
CA ASP A 478 34.79 19.05 3.27
C ASP A 478 34.96 19.66 1.88
N THR A 479 35.25 18.83 0.88
CA THR A 479 35.33 19.24 -0.53
C THR A 479 33.93 19.50 -1.10
N ASP A 480 32.96 18.61 -0.84
CA ASP A 480 31.56 18.83 -1.21
C ASP A 480 30.98 20.08 -0.53
N VAL A 481 31.27 20.31 0.75
CA VAL A 481 30.83 21.51 1.49
C VAL A 481 31.45 22.77 0.87
N ARG A 482 32.74 22.76 0.54
CA ARG A 482 33.39 23.88 -0.16
C ARG A 482 32.74 24.17 -1.50
N HIS A 483 32.50 23.15 -2.31
CA HIS A 483 31.84 23.33 -3.60
C HIS A 483 30.40 23.84 -3.46
N PHE A 484 29.66 23.33 -2.46
CA PHE A 484 28.34 23.85 -2.13
C PHE A 484 28.39 25.33 -1.70
N ILE A 485 29.38 25.73 -0.90
CA ILE A 485 29.59 27.12 -0.50
C ILE A 485 29.84 28.00 -1.73
N GLU A 486 30.72 27.60 -2.64
CA GLU A 486 31.01 28.35 -3.88
C GLU A 486 29.72 28.64 -4.65
N VAL A 487 28.92 27.61 -4.93
CA VAL A 487 27.66 27.74 -5.68
C VAL A 487 26.65 28.62 -4.94
N ARG A 488 26.47 28.43 -3.63
CA ARG A 488 25.53 29.24 -2.84
C ARG A 488 25.95 30.71 -2.71
N VAL A 489 27.24 30.96 -2.56
CA VAL A 489 27.78 32.33 -2.53
C VAL A 489 27.64 32.99 -3.90
N ASP A 490 27.79 32.23 -4.99
CA ASP A 490 27.53 32.71 -6.34
C ASP A 490 26.07 33.10 -6.58
N GLU A 491 25.13 32.24 -6.17
CA GLU A 491 23.69 32.54 -6.21
C GLU A 491 23.38 33.82 -5.41
N LEU A 492 23.93 33.93 -4.19
CA LEU A 492 23.73 35.09 -3.31
C LEU A 492 24.35 36.36 -3.92
N ALA A 493 25.57 36.28 -4.43
CA ALA A 493 26.28 37.38 -5.06
C ALA A 493 25.55 37.88 -6.32
N ALA A 494 25.01 36.98 -7.13
CA ALA A 494 24.20 37.34 -8.29
C ALA A 494 22.88 38.03 -7.87
N LYS A 495 22.18 37.47 -6.87
CA LYS A 495 20.91 38.01 -6.36
C LYS A 495 21.07 39.38 -5.68
N LYS A 496 22.17 39.58 -4.95
CA LYS A 496 22.43 40.80 -4.16
C LYS A 496 23.42 41.77 -4.80
N LYS A 497 23.97 41.42 -5.97
CA LYS A 497 24.96 42.21 -6.71
C LYS A 497 26.20 42.51 -5.88
N TYR A 498 26.79 41.49 -5.27
CA TYR A 498 28.02 41.65 -4.49
C TYR A 498 29.20 42.02 -5.38
N SER A 499 30.12 42.84 -4.86
CA SER A 499 31.42 43.06 -5.49
C SER A 499 32.26 41.77 -5.42
N PRO A 500 33.24 41.59 -6.31
CA PRO A 500 34.15 40.45 -6.24
C PRO A 500 34.86 40.32 -4.87
N SER A 501 35.18 41.45 -4.24
CA SER A 501 35.79 41.48 -2.90
C SER A 501 34.85 41.00 -1.81
N LEU A 502 33.58 41.43 -1.83
CA LEU A 502 32.58 41.02 -0.85
C LEU A 502 32.22 39.54 -1.03
N ARG A 503 32.06 39.06 -2.28
CA ARG A 503 31.87 37.64 -2.58
C ARG A 503 32.98 36.79 -1.98
N ALA A 504 34.24 37.12 -2.27
CA ALA A 504 35.39 36.36 -1.75
C ALA A 504 35.47 36.40 -0.21
N HIS A 505 35.06 37.51 0.41
CA HIS A 505 34.97 37.61 1.86
C HIS A 505 33.88 36.69 2.44
N VAL A 506 32.67 36.70 1.87
CA VAL A 506 31.55 35.84 2.28
C VAL A 506 31.94 34.37 2.16
N GLU A 507 32.54 33.98 1.04
CA GLU A 507 33.02 32.61 0.78
C GLU A 507 34.03 32.16 1.85
N LYS A 508 35.00 33.01 2.17
CA LYS A 508 36.00 32.74 3.21
C LYS A 508 35.35 32.58 4.60
N VAL A 509 34.37 33.41 4.94
CA VAL A 509 33.66 33.31 6.23
C VAL A 509 32.86 32.03 6.30
N PHE A 510 32.16 31.68 5.22
CA PHE A 510 31.38 30.44 5.13
C PHE A 510 32.27 29.21 5.30
N ALA A 511 33.38 29.14 4.57
CA ALA A 511 34.34 28.04 4.66
C ALA A 511 34.88 27.85 6.09
N HIS A 512 35.10 28.94 6.82
CA HIS A 512 35.63 28.88 8.19
C HIS A 512 34.56 28.56 9.25
N ARG A 513 33.32 29.05 9.09
CA ARG A 513 32.27 28.98 10.12
C ARG A 513 31.27 27.86 9.93
N ALA A 514 31.11 27.32 8.73
CA ALA A 514 30.18 26.22 8.45
C ALA A 514 30.52 24.93 9.20
N ASN A 515 31.78 24.75 9.61
CA ASN A 515 32.26 23.59 10.37
C ASN A 515 31.80 22.24 9.75
N GLY A 516 31.97 22.12 8.42
CA GLY A 516 31.56 20.93 7.64
C GLY A 516 30.04 20.69 7.62
N THR A 517 29.21 21.74 7.68
CA THR A 517 27.74 21.60 7.79
C THR A 517 27.02 22.38 6.69
N PHE A 518 26.40 21.66 5.76
CA PHE A 518 25.60 22.22 4.66
C PHE A 518 24.41 23.04 5.18
N LEU A 519 23.77 22.59 6.26
CA LEU A 519 22.60 23.27 6.84
C LEU A 519 22.95 24.67 7.37
N TRP A 520 24.12 24.84 7.97
CA TRP A 520 24.58 26.16 8.43
C TRP A 520 24.70 27.12 7.25
N VAL A 521 25.31 26.66 6.16
CA VAL A 521 25.47 27.45 4.92
C VAL A 521 24.12 27.85 4.35
N GLY A 522 23.18 26.91 4.25
CA GLY A 522 21.82 27.18 3.75
C GLY A 522 21.09 28.22 4.60
N ILE A 523 21.09 28.06 5.93
CA ILE A 523 20.45 29.01 6.84
C ILE A 523 21.07 30.41 6.67
N VAL A 524 22.40 30.52 6.80
CA VAL A 524 23.08 31.82 6.77
C VAL A 524 22.95 32.50 5.40
N ALA A 525 23.05 31.76 4.29
CA ALA A 525 22.83 32.30 2.95
C ALA A 525 21.43 32.92 2.82
N ASP A 526 20.39 32.21 3.26
CA ASP A 526 19.01 32.71 3.24
C ASP A 526 18.82 33.92 4.15
N GLN A 527 19.49 33.97 5.32
CA GLN A 527 19.43 35.15 6.19
C GLN A 527 20.10 36.38 5.57
N LEU A 528 21.25 36.20 4.92
CA LEU A 528 21.95 37.28 4.23
C LEU A 528 21.12 37.88 3.08
N THR A 529 20.11 37.17 2.58
CA THR A 529 19.15 37.75 1.62
C THR A 529 18.30 38.89 2.21
N LYS A 530 18.26 39.08 3.54
CA LYS A 530 17.56 40.22 4.17
C LYS A 530 18.43 41.46 4.32
N TYR A 531 19.76 41.31 4.25
CA TYR A 531 20.69 42.43 4.42
C TYR A 531 20.96 43.12 3.08
N THR A 532 21.26 44.41 3.14
CA THR A 532 21.85 45.16 2.02
C THR A 532 23.33 44.80 1.90
N TRP A 533 23.92 44.96 0.71
CA TRP A 533 25.33 44.62 0.49
C TRP A 533 26.28 45.38 1.44
N SER A 534 25.90 46.58 1.91
CA SER A 534 26.67 47.37 2.88
C SER A 534 26.60 46.83 4.31
N GLU A 535 25.53 46.13 4.68
CA GLU A 535 25.32 45.58 6.04
C GLU A 535 25.88 44.16 6.19
N VAL A 536 26.15 43.46 5.07
CA VAL A 536 26.60 42.06 5.07
C VAL A 536 27.89 41.87 5.85
N GLU A 537 28.87 42.78 5.71
CA GLU A 537 30.15 42.67 6.43
C GLU A 537 29.98 42.82 7.94
N GLU A 538 29.09 43.70 8.40
CA GLU A 538 28.79 43.88 9.82
C GLU A 538 28.03 42.68 10.37
N ALA A 539 27.02 42.20 9.63
CA ALA A 539 26.25 41.02 10.01
C ALA A 539 27.13 39.76 10.11
N LEU A 540 28.08 39.56 9.19
CA LEU A 540 29.03 38.44 9.24
C LEU A 540 29.98 38.50 10.43
N LYS A 541 30.26 39.69 11.01
CA LYS A 541 31.10 39.79 12.21
C LYS A 541 30.36 39.30 13.45
N ASP A 542 29.15 39.81 13.68
CA ASP A 542 28.49 39.73 15.00
C ASP A 542 27.21 38.87 15.04
N HIS A 543 26.63 38.49 13.89
CA HIS A 543 25.31 37.84 13.85
C HIS A 543 25.34 36.33 13.60
N PHE A 544 26.42 35.78 13.01
CA PHE A 544 26.46 34.38 12.55
C PHE A 544 27.65 33.60 13.15
N PRO A 545 27.52 33.03 14.36
CA PRO A 545 28.61 32.27 14.99
C PRO A 545 28.92 30.96 14.22
N PRO A 546 30.12 30.39 14.41
CA PRO A 546 30.48 29.10 13.81
C PRO A 546 29.66 27.97 14.42
N GLY A 547 29.24 27.00 13.61
CA GLY A 547 28.48 25.83 14.07
C GLY A 547 26.97 26.06 14.22
N LEU A 548 26.20 24.95 14.23
CA LEU A 548 24.75 24.99 14.34
C LEU A 548 24.25 25.31 15.75
N GLU A 549 24.90 24.77 16.79
CA GLU A 549 24.46 24.94 18.19
C GLU A 549 24.57 26.41 18.62
N GLU A 550 25.70 27.05 18.34
CA GLU A 550 25.92 28.46 18.62
C GLU A 550 24.97 29.35 17.80
N LEU A 551 24.67 28.95 16.57
CA LEU A 551 23.71 29.65 15.73
C LEU A 551 22.29 29.57 16.34
N TYR A 552 21.85 28.40 16.80
CA TYR A 552 20.57 28.25 17.51
C TYR A 552 20.53 29.03 18.81
N ALA A 553 21.60 28.97 19.62
CA ALA A 553 21.75 29.75 20.84
C ALA A 553 21.57 31.26 20.54
N ARG A 554 22.22 31.75 19.48
CA ARG A 554 22.14 33.14 19.06
C ARG A 554 20.72 33.53 18.65
N MET A 555 20.03 32.69 17.87
CA MET A 555 18.64 32.93 17.45
C MET A 555 17.72 33.09 18.66
N LEU A 556 17.81 32.22 19.67
CA LEU A 556 16.99 32.30 20.87
C LEU A 556 17.32 33.54 21.73
N LEU A 557 18.61 33.91 21.83
CA LEU A 557 19.04 35.09 22.56
C LEU A 557 18.58 36.41 21.92
N GLN A 558 18.40 36.44 20.60
CA GLN A 558 17.91 37.60 19.85
C GLN A 558 16.41 37.87 20.05
N ILE A 559 15.65 36.91 20.58
CA ILE A 559 14.22 37.11 20.86
C ILE A 559 14.07 38.16 21.97
N GLU A 560 13.35 39.24 21.66
CA GLU A 560 13.07 40.35 22.58
C GLU A 560 12.44 39.85 23.88
N ARG A 561 12.85 40.40 25.03
CA ARG A 561 12.44 39.92 26.37
C ARG A 561 10.93 39.81 26.55
N ASN A 562 10.16 40.78 26.05
CA ASN A 562 8.70 40.82 26.11
C ASN A 562 8.01 39.78 25.19
N ARG A 563 8.73 39.15 24.27
CA ARG A 563 8.19 38.14 23.33
C ARG A 563 8.59 36.71 23.69
N ARG A 564 9.54 36.53 24.61
CA ARG A 564 10.12 35.22 24.96
C ARG A 564 9.09 34.21 25.44
N GLU A 565 8.13 34.62 26.27
CA GLU A 565 7.07 33.71 26.75
C GLU A 565 6.19 33.18 25.60
N THR A 566 5.82 34.06 24.66
CA THR A 566 5.06 33.64 23.47
C THR A 566 5.88 32.69 22.61
N ALA A 567 7.15 33.03 22.35
CA ALA A 567 8.04 32.18 21.57
C ALA A 567 8.26 30.80 22.23
N ALA A 568 8.43 30.75 23.55
CA ALA A 568 8.60 29.50 24.29
C ALA A 568 7.36 28.59 24.15
N LYS A 569 6.15 29.13 24.25
CA LYS A 569 4.91 28.37 23.99
C LYS A 569 4.82 27.85 22.57
N ILE A 570 5.22 28.66 21.58
CA ILE A 570 5.26 28.24 20.17
C ILE A 570 6.24 27.08 20.01
N PHE A 571 7.46 27.21 20.53
CA PHE A 571 8.47 26.15 20.47
C PHE A 571 7.99 24.88 21.15
N LEU A 572 7.33 24.98 22.31
CA LEU A 572 6.75 23.84 22.99
C LEU A 572 5.80 23.04 22.10
N TRP A 573 4.77 23.71 21.55
CA TRP A 573 3.75 23.07 20.73
C TRP A 573 4.29 22.51 19.43
N VAL A 574 5.14 23.26 18.73
CA VAL A 574 5.71 22.80 17.46
C VAL A 574 6.68 21.62 17.67
N THR A 575 7.31 21.52 18.84
CA THR A 575 8.28 20.45 19.13
C THR A 575 7.63 19.17 19.65
N MET A 576 6.59 19.32 20.49
CA MET A 576 6.01 18.21 21.27
C MET A 576 4.71 17.66 20.69
N ALA A 577 4.11 18.31 19.69
CA ALA A 577 2.93 17.79 19.01
C ALA A 577 3.28 16.54 18.17
N PHE A 578 2.36 15.57 18.10
CA PHE A 578 2.53 14.33 17.33
C PHE A 578 2.42 14.53 15.81
N ARG A 579 1.97 15.70 15.37
CA ARG A 579 2.02 16.16 13.98
C ARG A 579 2.17 17.68 13.93
N PRO A 580 2.63 18.26 12.80
CA PRO A 580 2.60 19.70 12.57
C PRO A 580 1.18 20.26 12.81
N LEU A 581 1.14 21.44 13.41
CA LEU A 581 -0.10 22.18 13.63
C LEU A 581 -0.25 23.25 12.56
N SER A 582 -1.48 23.41 12.08
CA SER A 582 -1.83 24.57 11.27
C SER A 582 -1.71 25.88 12.07
N LEU A 583 -1.59 27.01 11.40
CA LEU A 583 -1.57 28.35 12.04
C LEU A 583 -2.79 28.56 12.94
N SER A 584 -3.96 28.13 12.50
CA SER A 584 -5.20 28.22 13.26
C SER A 584 -5.21 27.31 14.49
N GLU A 585 -4.71 26.08 14.37
CA GLU A 585 -4.57 25.15 15.50
C GLU A 585 -3.56 25.67 16.54
N LEU A 586 -2.38 26.09 16.09
CA LEU A 586 -1.33 26.60 16.95
C LEU A 586 -1.78 27.88 17.67
N SER A 587 -2.50 28.76 16.97
CA SER A 587 -3.12 29.95 17.54
C SER A 587 -4.10 29.63 18.66
N ALA A 588 -4.96 28.61 18.47
CA ALA A 588 -5.87 28.12 19.50
C ALA A 588 -5.15 27.41 20.67
N ALA A 589 -3.95 26.85 20.42
CA ALA A 589 -3.18 26.11 21.40
C ALA A 589 -2.46 27.00 22.43
N ILE A 590 -1.95 28.15 22.02
CA ILE A 590 -1.08 29.01 22.87
C ILE A 590 -1.82 30.09 23.70
N ASP A 591 -3.17 30.11 23.65
CA ASP A 591 -4.03 31.03 24.42
C ASP A 591 -3.67 32.51 24.29
N ILE A 592 -3.23 32.90 23.09
CA ILE A 592 -3.02 34.30 22.83
C ILE A 592 -4.40 34.91 22.59
N VAL A 593 -4.74 35.90 23.40
CA VAL A 593 -5.84 36.83 23.12
C VAL A 593 -5.49 37.57 21.85
N ILE A 594 -5.77 36.95 20.71
CA ILE A 594 -5.81 37.62 19.44
C ILE A 594 -7.18 38.28 19.46
N THR A 595 -7.26 39.51 19.99
CA THR A 595 -8.36 40.39 19.62
C THR A 595 -8.18 40.67 18.14
N PRO A 596 -8.98 40.07 17.24
CA PRO A 596 -8.94 40.49 15.85
C PRO A 596 -9.24 41.99 15.87
N SER A 597 -8.31 42.80 15.39
CA SER A 597 -8.69 44.13 14.97
C SER A 597 -9.61 43.96 13.76
N THR A 598 -10.34 44.99 13.37
CA THR A 598 -11.08 45.00 12.10
C THR A 598 -10.18 44.80 10.86
N SER A 599 -8.86 44.70 11.04
CA SER A 599 -7.85 44.75 9.98
C SER A 599 -7.06 43.46 9.76
N PHE A 600 -7.00 42.52 10.71
CA PHE A 600 -6.17 41.31 10.58
C PHE A 600 -6.87 40.05 11.09
N SER A 601 -6.70 38.95 10.37
CA SER A 601 -7.13 37.60 10.73
C SER A 601 -6.26 36.98 11.83
N ARG A 602 -6.74 35.91 12.46
CA ARG A 602 -5.98 35.19 13.51
C ARG A 602 -4.70 34.58 12.96
N ASP A 603 -4.73 34.06 11.73
CA ASP A 603 -3.58 33.42 11.11
C ASP A 603 -2.49 34.44 10.75
N GLU A 604 -2.87 35.65 10.32
CA GLU A 604 -1.92 36.75 10.08
C GLU A 604 -1.20 37.18 11.37
N VAL A 605 -1.95 37.32 12.47
CA VAL A 605 -1.34 37.62 13.79
C VAL A 605 -0.46 36.47 14.27
N MET A 606 -0.83 35.22 13.97
CA MET A 606 0.00 34.06 14.29
C MET A 606 1.29 34.06 13.48
N ARG A 607 1.25 34.37 12.17
CA ARG A 607 2.45 34.53 11.34
C ARG A 607 3.36 35.64 11.85
N ASP A 608 2.81 36.77 12.27
CA ASP A 608 3.58 37.85 12.89
C ASP A 608 4.34 37.36 14.14
N LYS A 609 3.67 36.62 15.03
CA LYS A 609 4.29 36.04 16.22
C LYS A 609 5.36 35.00 15.89
N ILE A 610 5.13 34.16 14.89
CA ILE A 610 6.12 33.20 14.39
C ILE A 610 7.33 33.93 13.82
N SER A 611 7.15 35.06 13.15
CA SER A 611 8.26 35.85 12.59
C SER A 611 9.26 36.31 13.67
N HIS A 612 8.80 36.47 14.91
CA HIS A 612 9.63 36.84 16.06
C HIS A 612 10.44 35.67 16.63
N CYS A 613 10.12 34.43 16.26
CA CYS A 613 10.91 33.25 16.60
C CYS A 613 12.12 33.07 15.67
N GLY A 614 12.32 34.01 14.72
CA GLY A 614 13.40 33.98 13.75
C GLY A 614 13.27 32.80 12.78
N TYR A 615 14.40 32.37 12.23
CA TYR A 615 14.48 31.26 11.28
C TYR A 615 14.42 29.88 11.94
N PHE A 616 14.07 29.82 13.21
CA PHE A 616 13.94 28.56 13.94
C PHE A 616 12.71 27.77 13.45
N LEU A 617 11.70 28.47 12.92
CA LEU A 617 10.43 27.94 12.45
C LEU A 617 10.24 28.22 10.96
N THR A 618 9.51 27.32 10.31
CA THR A 618 9.09 27.43 8.91
C THR A 618 7.58 27.25 8.83
N VAL A 619 6.95 27.98 7.92
CA VAL A 619 5.51 27.87 7.65
C VAL A 619 5.34 27.44 6.20
N LYS A 620 4.73 26.28 5.97
CA LYS A 620 4.44 25.72 4.64
C LYS A 620 3.02 25.19 4.62
N ASN A 621 2.22 25.53 3.60
CA ASN A 621 0.82 25.11 3.49
C ASN A 621 0.02 25.33 4.79
N ASP A 622 0.26 26.48 5.44
CA ASP A 622 -0.32 26.87 6.74
C ASP A 622 0.08 26.00 7.95
N GLU A 623 0.96 25.02 7.78
CA GLU A 623 1.52 24.23 8.87
C GLU A 623 2.84 24.81 9.36
N VAL A 624 3.01 24.79 10.67
CA VAL A 624 4.20 25.30 11.36
C VAL A 624 5.09 24.13 11.78
N SER A 625 6.34 24.17 11.36
CA SER A 625 7.33 23.15 11.72
C SER A 625 8.69 23.76 12.00
N LEU A 626 9.53 23.04 12.74
CA LEU A 626 10.92 23.42 12.94
C LEU A 626 11.67 23.43 11.60
N ILE A 627 12.65 24.33 11.48
CA ILE A 627 13.48 24.44 10.27
C ILE A 627 14.21 23.12 9.97
N HIS A 628 14.57 22.37 11.00
CA HIS A 628 15.21 21.06 10.88
C HIS A 628 15.11 20.28 12.21
N GLN A 629 15.24 18.96 12.16
CA GLN A 629 15.23 18.11 13.36
C GLN A 629 16.33 18.49 14.38
N SER A 630 17.49 19.02 13.95
CA SER A 630 18.51 19.54 14.89
C SER A 630 18.03 20.68 15.77
N ALA A 631 17.03 21.43 15.31
CA ALA A 631 16.44 22.48 16.12
C ALA A 631 15.59 21.87 17.26
N LYS A 632 14.93 20.72 17.01
CA LYS A 632 14.23 19.94 18.04
C LYS A 632 15.22 19.40 19.07
N ASP A 633 16.32 18.81 18.62
CA ASP A 633 17.34 18.23 19.51
C ASP A 633 17.96 19.31 20.41
N TYR A 634 18.24 20.49 19.86
CA TYR A 634 18.75 21.62 20.64
C TYR A 634 17.76 22.11 21.70
N LEU A 635 16.47 22.20 21.36
CA LEU A 635 15.42 22.57 22.33
C LEU A 635 15.22 21.49 23.41
N THR A 636 15.37 20.22 23.07
CA THR A 636 15.11 19.06 23.95
C THR A 636 16.37 18.51 24.64
N ARG A 637 17.50 19.23 24.53
CA ARG A 637 18.78 18.80 25.09
C ARG A 637 18.69 18.38 26.57
N LYS A 638 19.32 17.25 26.89
CA LYS A 638 19.34 16.69 28.25
C LYS A 638 20.19 17.55 29.21
N THR A 639 21.27 18.13 28.72
CA THR A 639 22.21 18.94 29.50
C THR A 639 21.65 20.33 29.80
N PRO A 640 21.64 20.76 31.09
CA PRO A 640 21.24 22.12 31.44
C PRO A 640 22.18 23.17 30.87
N ASP A 641 21.64 24.35 30.56
CA ASP A 641 22.43 25.48 30.07
C ASP A 641 22.88 26.39 31.20
N SER A 642 24.13 26.85 31.13
CA SER A 642 24.64 27.86 32.06
C SER A 642 24.01 29.24 31.84
N ASN A 643 23.52 29.53 30.63
CA ASN A 643 22.83 30.77 30.32
C ASN A 643 21.34 30.67 30.69
N PRO A 644 20.82 31.54 31.58
CA PRO A 644 19.44 31.45 32.05
C PRO A 644 18.40 31.70 30.96
N THR A 645 18.73 32.47 29.91
CA THR A 645 17.81 32.66 28.77
C THR A 645 17.73 31.41 27.91
N LEU A 646 18.84 30.71 27.71
CA LEU A 646 18.85 29.47 26.92
C LEU A 646 18.21 28.32 27.70
N GLU A 647 18.40 28.25 29.02
CA GLU A 647 17.72 27.29 29.88
C GLU A 647 16.21 27.51 29.89
N PHE A 648 15.75 28.77 29.84
CA PHE A 648 14.33 29.10 29.73
C PHE A 648 13.66 28.50 28.48
N PHE A 649 14.39 28.36 27.37
CA PHE A 649 13.88 27.74 26.14
C PHE A 649 14.10 26.23 26.08
N ARG A 650 14.77 25.62 27.06
CA ARG A 650 14.98 24.18 27.10
C ARG A 650 13.68 23.46 27.47
N LEU A 651 13.24 22.58 26.59
CA LEU A 651 12.00 21.84 26.72
C LEU A 651 12.27 20.48 27.37
N LYS A 652 11.52 20.18 28.43
CA LYS A 652 11.49 18.85 29.05
C LYS A 652 10.26 18.12 28.54
N GLU A 653 10.43 16.94 27.96
CA GLU A 653 9.35 16.19 27.31
C GLU A 653 8.16 15.95 28.23
N GLU A 654 8.41 15.50 29.47
CA GLU A 654 7.37 15.30 30.47
C GLU A 654 6.53 16.57 30.70
N VAL A 655 7.19 17.73 30.87
CA VAL A 655 6.52 19.02 31.09
C VAL A 655 5.70 19.41 29.87
N GLY A 656 6.25 19.22 28.66
CA GLY A 656 5.55 19.55 27.43
C GLY A 656 4.33 18.68 27.17
N HIS A 657 4.42 17.37 27.41
CA HIS A 657 3.26 16.48 27.31
C HIS A 657 2.19 16.80 28.35
N ILE A 658 2.56 17.21 29.57
CA ILE A 658 1.59 17.67 30.57
C ILE A 658 0.86 18.93 30.09
N GLU A 659 1.58 19.94 29.61
CA GLU A 659 0.95 21.19 29.16
C GLU A 659 0.01 20.97 27.96
N ILE A 660 0.44 20.18 26.98
CA ILE A 660 -0.39 19.85 25.81
C ILE A 660 -1.61 19.04 26.23
N ALA A 661 -1.45 18.01 27.07
CA ALA A 661 -2.56 17.20 27.57
C ALA A 661 -3.60 18.07 28.28
N ARG A 662 -3.18 18.97 29.18
CA ARG A 662 -4.06 19.91 29.89
C ARG A 662 -4.83 20.77 28.91
N LYS A 663 -4.12 21.40 27.98
CA LYS A 663 -4.74 22.29 27.00
C LYS A 663 -5.75 21.56 26.14
N CYS A 664 -5.41 20.40 25.59
CA CYS A 664 -6.34 19.60 24.77
C CYS A 664 -7.56 19.16 25.59
N PHE A 665 -7.36 18.68 26.81
CA PHE A 665 -8.43 18.22 27.69
C PHE A 665 -9.41 19.35 28.04
N ASP A 666 -8.89 20.52 28.42
CA ASP A 666 -9.69 21.71 28.71
C ASP A 666 -10.41 22.22 27.44
N TYR A 667 -9.75 22.15 26.28
CA TYR A 667 -10.32 22.56 25.00
C TYR A 667 -11.58 21.75 24.65
N LEU A 668 -11.55 20.43 24.89
CA LEU A 668 -12.69 19.55 24.67
C LEU A 668 -13.84 19.85 25.62
N GLN A 669 -13.54 20.22 26.86
CA GLN A 669 -14.55 20.53 27.88
C GLN A 669 -15.19 21.89 27.73
N ASN A 670 -14.43 22.88 27.26
CA ASN A 670 -14.87 24.26 27.11
C ASN A 670 -15.67 24.49 25.82
N GLY A 671 -16.60 23.58 25.53
CA GLY A 671 -17.64 23.76 24.53
C GLY A 671 -17.38 23.19 23.14
N ALA A 672 -16.14 22.77 22.82
CA ALA A 672 -15.82 22.23 21.49
C ALA A 672 -16.64 20.98 21.13
N LEU A 673 -17.15 20.26 22.14
CA LEU A 673 -18.01 19.09 22.00
C LEU A 673 -19.42 19.25 22.61
N ALA A 674 -19.82 20.49 22.94
CA ALA A 674 -21.13 20.75 23.57
C ALA A 674 -22.32 20.38 22.67
N GLY A 675 -22.14 20.43 21.35
CA GLY A 675 -23.16 20.08 20.35
C GLY A 675 -23.34 18.58 20.09
N GLY A 676 -22.56 17.70 20.72
CA GLY A 676 -22.59 16.26 20.45
C GLY A 676 -21.38 15.76 19.65
N LYS A 677 -21.59 14.66 18.90
CA LYS A 677 -20.60 14.09 17.97
C LYS A 677 -20.23 15.13 16.90
N VAL A 678 -18.95 15.29 16.64
CA VAL A 678 -18.43 16.10 15.53
C VAL A 678 -17.78 15.18 14.51
N ASP A 679 -18.07 15.36 13.24
CA ASP A 679 -17.34 14.71 12.16
C ASP A 679 -16.09 15.54 11.83
N LEU A 680 -14.91 14.99 12.13
CA LEU A 680 -13.63 15.67 11.91
C LEU A 680 -13.26 15.80 10.42
N SER A 681 -13.96 15.09 9.52
CA SER A 681 -13.72 15.14 8.07
C SER A 681 -14.64 16.12 7.33
N SER A 682 -15.89 16.31 7.80
CA SER A 682 -16.91 17.05 7.05
C SER A 682 -17.38 18.37 7.71
N ASN A 683 -17.27 18.53 9.04
CA ASN A 683 -17.84 19.68 9.76
C ASN A 683 -16.93 20.92 9.74
N SER A 684 -16.55 21.39 8.55
CA SER A 684 -15.57 22.48 8.35
C SER A 684 -15.91 23.78 9.08
N LEU A 685 -17.19 24.16 9.21
CA LEU A 685 -17.61 25.36 9.94
C LEU A 685 -17.35 25.25 11.45
N HIS A 686 -17.62 24.08 12.05
CA HIS A 686 -17.37 23.84 13.48
C HIS A 686 -15.86 23.76 13.76
N LEU A 687 -15.10 23.14 12.86
CA LEU A 687 -13.64 23.08 12.93
C LEU A 687 -13.00 24.47 12.77
N LYS A 688 -13.59 25.38 11.99
CA LYS A 688 -13.16 26.80 11.95
C LYS A 688 -13.43 27.52 13.27
N ALA A 689 -14.54 27.22 13.95
CA ALA A 689 -14.86 27.79 15.26
C ALA A 689 -13.98 27.21 16.38
N PHE A 690 -13.61 25.93 16.27
CA PHE A 690 -12.76 25.19 17.19
C PHE A 690 -11.54 24.57 16.49
N PRO A 691 -10.54 25.37 16.07
CA PRO A 691 -9.42 24.89 15.26
C PRO A 691 -8.66 23.71 15.86
N LEU A 692 -8.42 23.72 17.17
CA LEU A 692 -7.64 22.67 17.85
C LEU A 692 -8.44 21.36 18.06
N LEU A 693 -9.73 21.31 17.71
CA LEU A 693 -10.59 20.18 18.05
C LEU A 693 -10.10 18.86 17.45
N SER A 694 -9.65 18.86 16.19
CA SER A 694 -9.17 17.65 15.52
C SER A 694 -7.95 17.08 16.25
N TYR A 695 -6.94 17.92 16.48
CA TYR A 695 -5.75 17.53 17.21
C TYR A 695 -6.10 17.08 18.65
N ALA A 696 -6.86 17.89 19.38
CA ALA A 696 -7.22 17.61 20.77
C ALA A 696 -7.99 16.31 20.91
N ALA A 697 -9.00 16.06 20.08
CA ALA A 697 -9.86 14.88 20.16
C ALA A 697 -9.09 13.58 19.94
N LEU A 698 -8.10 13.58 19.04
CA LEU A 698 -7.32 12.40 18.68
C LEU A 698 -6.10 12.18 19.59
N ASN A 699 -5.44 13.24 20.06
CA ASN A 699 -4.10 13.14 20.64
C ASN A 699 -4.03 13.33 22.16
N TRP A 700 -5.06 13.88 22.82
CA TRP A 700 -5.02 14.09 24.26
C TRP A 700 -4.74 12.80 25.08
N PRO A 701 -5.27 11.61 24.74
CA PRO A 701 -5.00 10.40 25.53
C PRO A 701 -3.54 9.95 25.41
N HIS A 702 -2.92 10.16 24.25
CA HIS A 702 -1.53 9.81 23.98
C HIS A 702 -0.57 10.68 24.78
N HIS A 703 -0.81 11.99 24.86
CA HIS A 703 -0.03 12.87 25.75
C HIS A 703 -0.23 12.53 27.22
N THR A 704 -1.44 12.10 27.60
CA THR A 704 -1.79 11.77 29.00
C THR A 704 -1.00 10.58 29.55
N LYS A 705 -0.40 9.73 28.70
CA LYS A 705 0.49 8.63 29.11
C LYS A 705 1.68 9.10 29.95
N TYR A 706 2.19 10.31 29.70
CA TYR A 706 3.39 10.87 30.33
C TYR A 706 3.08 11.75 31.55
N VAL A 707 1.81 11.88 31.90
CA VAL A 707 1.34 12.83 32.92
C VAL A 707 1.45 12.19 34.32
N PRO A 708 1.96 12.90 35.36
CA PRO A 708 2.06 12.33 36.69
C PRO A 708 0.68 12.14 37.35
N ARG A 709 0.60 11.21 38.31
CA ARG A 709 -0.65 10.84 39.01
C ARG A 709 -1.37 11.99 39.72
N SER A 710 -0.64 13.05 40.08
CA SER A 710 -1.18 14.22 40.79
C SER A 710 -2.03 15.14 39.90
N GLU A 711 -2.05 14.90 38.59
CA GLU A 711 -2.69 15.79 37.63
C GLU A 711 -4.19 15.58 37.57
N TYR A 712 -4.93 16.68 37.45
CA TYR A 712 -6.40 16.66 37.45
C TYR A 712 -6.99 15.90 36.25
N ILE A 713 -6.27 15.84 35.12
CA ILE A 713 -6.69 15.10 33.92
C ILE A 713 -6.84 13.62 34.23
N VAL A 714 -6.01 13.07 35.12
CA VAL A 714 -6.04 11.66 35.51
C VAL A 714 -6.80 11.44 36.82
N ASP A 715 -7.52 12.44 37.32
CA ASP A 715 -8.40 12.32 38.47
C ASP A 715 -9.76 11.75 38.04
N PRO A 716 -10.14 10.54 38.50
CA PRO A 716 -11.43 9.93 38.15
C PRO A 716 -12.65 10.66 38.75
N SER A 717 -12.45 11.64 39.63
CA SER A 717 -13.53 12.52 40.13
C SER A 717 -13.80 13.72 39.21
N HIS A 718 -12.97 13.92 38.18
CA HIS A 718 -13.16 14.99 37.21
C HIS A 718 -14.52 14.87 36.49
N PRO A 719 -15.30 15.97 36.29
CA PRO A 719 -16.62 15.95 35.65
C PRO A 719 -16.68 15.22 34.31
N PHE A 720 -15.56 15.27 33.56
CA PHE A 720 -15.39 14.54 32.31
C PHE A 720 -15.68 13.04 32.43
N TYR A 721 -15.31 12.39 33.54
CA TYR A 721 -15.47 10.95 33.73
C TYR A 721 -16.80 10.56 34.42
N GLU A 722 -17.70 11.51 34.68
CA GLU A 722 -18.98 11.23 35.30
C GLU A 722 -19.89 10.40 34.38
N LYS A 723 -20.75 9.56 34.98
CA LYS A 723 -21.62 8.61 34.25
C LYS A 723 -22.56 9.28 33.22
N LYS A 724 -22.87 10.57 33.38
CA LYS A 724 -23.73 11.36 32.49
C LYS A 724 -22.98 12.52 31.82
N SER A 725 -21.65 12.40 31.70
CA SER A 725 -20.82 13.40 31.04
C SER A 725 -21.14 13.46 29.55
N GLN A 726 -21.81 14.52 29.12
CA GLN A 726 -22.11 14.77 27.71
C GLN A 726 -20.81 14.91 26.91
N THR A 727 -19.79 15.58 27.47
CA THR A 727 -18.49 15.75 26.82
C THR A 727 -17.79 14.43 26.58
N TRP A 728 -17.84 13.49 27.54
CA TRP A 728 -17.31 12.13 27.36
C TRP A 728 -17.99 11.39 26.22
N GLU A 729 -19.33 11.39 26.20
CA GLU A 729 -20.11 10.71 25.14
C GLU A 729 -19.85 11.32 23.77
N SER A 730 -19.81 12.65 23.67
CA SER A 730 -19.47 13.37 22.45
C SER A 730 -18.05 13.07 21.98
N TRP A 731 -17.09 12.97 22.92
CA TRP A 731 -15.71 12.66 22.60
C TRP A 731 -15.58 11.22 22.09
N LEU A 732 -16.15 10.23 22.77
CA LEU A 732 -16.15 8.82 22.31
C LEU A 732 -16.73 8.72 20.89
N LYS A 733 -17.87 9.36 20.62
CA LYS A 733 -18.49 9.29 19.29
C LYS A 733 -17.65 9.97 18.20
N THR A 734 -16.98 11.07 18.54
CA THR A 734 -16.09 11.81 17.64
C THR A 734 -14.82 11.01 17.35
N TYR A 735 -14.15 10.50 18.37
CA TYR A 735 -12.91 9.72 18.24
C TYR A 735 -13.13 8.47 17.40
N TRP A 736 -14.12 7.64 17.75
CA TRP A 736 -14.35 6.38 17.04
C TRP A 736 -14.77 6.59 15.58
N ALA A 737 -15.55 7.63 15.29
CA ALA A 737 -15.91 7.94 13.91
C ALA A 737 -14.73 8.37 13.05
N ALA A 738 -13.66 8.91 13.66
CA ALA A 738 -12.45 9.30 12.96
C ALA A 738 -11.45 8.14 12.81
N THR A 739 -11.48 7.14 13.70
CA THR A 739 -10.49 6.05 13.74
C THR A 739 -11.05 4.67 13.38
N SER A 740 -12.37 4.52 13.20
CA SER A 740 -13.01 3.23 12.93
C SER A 740 -14.33 3.39 12.16
N GLU A 741 -14.63 2.42 11.30
CA GLU A 741 -15.97 2.30 10.68
C GLU A 741 -17.08 1.93 11.69
N GLU A 742 -16.72 1.38 12.86
CA GLU A 742 -17.64 1.00 13.93
C GLU A 742 -17.73 2.09 15.00
N GLY A 743 -18.94 2.36 15.51
CA GLY A 743 -19.17 3.33 16.58
C GLY A 743 -18.50 2.95 17.91
N PRO A 744 -18.47 3.87 18.90
CA PRO A 744 -17.87 3.59 20.19
C PRO A 744 -18.60 2.44 20.88
N PRO A 745 -17.90 1.58 21.63
CA PRO A 745 -18.52 0.51 22.41
C PRO A 745 -19.50 1.08 23.43
N ASP A 746 -20.68 0.47 23.54
CA ASP A 746 -21.56 0.76 24.65
C ASP A 746 -20.85 0.47 25.98
N LEU A 747 -21.22 1.18 27.05
CA LEU A 747 -20.66 0.97 28.40
C LEU A 747 -19.13 1.12 28.54
N PHE A 748 -18.43 1.68 27.55
CA PHE A 748 -16.98 1.95 27.61
C PHE A 748 -16.64 2.87 28.79
N THR A 749 -15.71 2.44 29.65
CA THR A 749 -15.42 3.11 30.93
C THR A 749 -14.08 3.85 30.91
N PRO A 750 -13.82 4.78 31.85
CA PRO A 750 -12.50 5.38 32.00
C PRO A 750 -11.36 4.37 32.24
N LEU A 751 -11.67 3.20 32.82
CA LEU A 751 -10.67 2.14 32.98
C LEU A 751 -10.39 1.43 31.66
N HIS A 752 -11.40 1.23 30.80
CA HIS A 752 -11.17 0.75 29.43
C HIS A 752 -10.33 1.74 28.64
N LEU A 753 -10.59 3.05 28.79
CA LEU A 753 -9.78 4.10 28.17
C LEU A 753 -8.31 4.00 28.60
N ALA A 754 -8.06 3.95 29.90
CA ALA A 754 -6.70 3.84 30.43
C ALA A 754 -5.99 2.61 29.86
N SER A 755 -6.68 1.46 29.82
CA SER A 755 -6.16 0.23 29.23
C SER A 755 -5.99 0.25 27.72
N TRP A 756 -6.78 1.02 26.99
CA TRP A 756 -6.67 1.15 25.54
C TRP A 756 -5.43 1.97 25.15
N PHE A 757 -5.23 3.11 25.82
CA PHE A 757 -4.18 4.07 25.49
C PHE A 757 -2.90 3.92 26.32
N GLY A 758 -2.86 3.03 27.31
CA GLY A 758 -1.68 2.86 28.16
C GLY A 758 -1.54 3.92 29.26
N ILE A 759 -2.64 4.56 29.68
CA ILE A 759 -2.62 5.64 30.68
C ILE A 759 -2.55 5.05 32.10
N LEU A 760 -1.36 4.58 32.48
CA LEU A 760 -1.08 4.01 33.80
C LEU A 760 -1.55 4.90 34.97
N PRO A 761 -1.25 6.23 35.00
CA PRO A 761 -1.65 7.11 36.11
C PRO A 761 -3.17 7.16 36.34
N LEU A 762 -3.97 7.17 35.27
CA LEU A 762 -5.44 7.17 35.35
C LEU A 762 -5.95 5.84 35.92
N ALA A 763 -5.44 4.71 35.45
CA ALA A 763 -5.82 3.40 35.99
C ALA A 763 -5.44 3.28 37.47
N GLU A 764 -4.25 3.74 37.84
CA GLU A 764 -3.83 3.77 39.23
C GLU A 764 -4.76 4.63 40.09
N ASN A 765 -5.16 5.82 39.64
CA ASN A 765 -6.08 6.68 40.38
C ASN A 765 -7.50 6.10 40.49
N ILE A 766 -7.98 5.43 39.44
CA ILE A 766 -9.27 4.70 39.48
C ILE A 766 -9.22 3.58 40.55
N LEU A 767 -8.09 2.88 40.66
CA LEU A 767 -7.90 1.73 41.54
C LEU A 767 -7.39 2.08 42.95
N SER A 768 -6.86 3.30 43.14
CA SER A 768 -6.23 3.77 44.39
C SER A 768 -7.20 4.26 45.46
N LYS A 769 -8.53 4.22 45.25
CA LYS A 769 -9.52 4.45 46.32
C LYS A 769 -9.33 3.40 47.43
N LYS A 770 -8.36 3.67 48.31
CA LYS A 770 -7.90 2.89 49.47
C LYS A 770 -8.72 3.18 50.74
N GLY A 771 -9.83 3.90 50.62
CA GLY A 771 -10.71 4.21 51.74
C GLY A 771 -11.77 3.12 51.94
N LEU A 772 -11.73 2.49 53.11
CA LEU A 772 -12.62 1.47 53.69
C LEU A 772 -12.26 0.02 53.38
N VAL A 773 -11.68 -0.62 54.40
CA VAL A 773 -11.44 -2.06 54.57
C VAL A 773 -12.77 -2.75 54.94
N ASP A 774 -13.84 -2.43 54.23
CA ASP A 774 -15.15 -3.08 54.40
C ASP A 774 -15.42 -3.95 53.17
N THR A 775 -16.03 -5.12 53.38
CA THR A 775 -16.34 -6.11 52.33
C THR A 775 -17.09 -5.50 51.13
N ILE A 776 -17.88 -4.45 51.37
CA ILE A 776 -18.63 -3.69 50.34
C ILE A 776 -17.68 -2.89 49.42
N SER A 777 -16.59 -2.34 49.94
CA SER A 777 -15.59 -1.58 49.16
C SER A 777 -14.79 -2.50 48.23
N ILE A 778 -14.40 -3.69 48.73
CA ILE A 778 -13.72 -4.73 47.94
C ILE A 778 -14.63 -5.24 46.82
N PHE A 779 -15.90 -5.51 47.13
CA PHE A 779 -16.89 -5.93 46.14
C PHE A 779 -17.10 -4.87 45.04
N ASN A 780 -17.22 -3.59 45.42
CA ASN A 780 -17.34 -2.48 44.47
C ASN A 780 -16.10 -2.30 43.60
N LYS A 781 -14.90 -2.50 44.16
CA LYS A 781 -13.63 -2.45 43.41
C LYS A 781 -13.54 -3.59 42.40
N ARG A 782 -13.87 -4.82 42.81
CA ARG A 782 -13.88 -6.01 41.93
C ARG A 782 -14.95 -5.91 40.83
N HIS A 783 -16.12 -5.36 41.15
CA HIS A 783 -17.14 -5.08 40.13
C HIS A 783 -16.65 -4.03 39.11
N ARG A 784 -15.93 -3.00 39.54
CA ARG A 784 -15.39 -1.95 38.65
C ARG A 784 -14.30 -2.48 37.72
N ILE A 785 -13.35 -3.26 38.25
CA ILE A 785 -12.22 -3.77 37.45
C ILE A 785 -12.67 -4.77 36.38
N ASN A 786 -13.73 -5.53 36.66
CA ASN A 786 -14.28 -6.55 35.75
C ASN A 786 -15.51 -6.07 34.98
N LYS A 787 -15.80 -4.77 35.03
CA LYS A 787 -16.91 -4.21 34.26
C LYS A 787 -16.64 -4.44 32.77
N ARG A 788 -17.67 -4.89 32.07
CA ARG A 788 -17.62 -5.18 30.63
C ARG A 788 -18.22 -4.06 29.82
N ASP A 789 -17.63 -3.77 28.67
CA ASP A 789 -18.25 -2.92 27.65
C ASP A 789 -19.33 -3.67 26.85
N GLY A 790 -19.92 -3.02 25.84
CA GLY A 790 -20.99 -3.56 24.98
C GLY A 790 -20.57 -4.78 24.18
N TYR A 791 -19.27 -4.99 24.00
CA TYR A 791 -18.69 -6.18 23.38
C TYR A 791 -18.26 -7.22 24.43
N GLY A 792 -18.60 -7.05 25.72
CA GLY A 792 -18.19 -7.98 26.76
C GLY A 792 -16.71 -7.90 27.14
N ARG A 793 -15.96 -6.91 26.65
CA ARG A 793 -14.51 -6.75 26.90
C ARG A 793 -14.26 -6.09 28.24
N THR A 794 -13.15 -6.43 28.89
CA THR A 794 -12.71 -5.82 30.16
C THR A 794 -11.52 -4.89 29.94
N ALA A 795 -11.14 -4.14 30.98
CA ALA A 795 -9.91 -3.36 30.97
C ALA A 795 -8.66 -4.25 30.72
N LEU A 796 -8.61 -5.44 31.32
CA LEU A 796 -7.51 -6.40 31.11
C LEU A 796 -7.40 -6.84 29.65
N TRP A 797 -8.54 -7.02 28.97
CA TRP A 797 -8.58 -7.35 27.55
C TRP A 797 -7.90 -6.25 26.71
N GLY A 798 -8.22 -4.97 26.98
CA GLY A 798 -7.63 -3.84 26.26
C GLY A 798 -6.13 -3.70 26.51
N ALA A 799 -5.71 -3.82 27.78
CA ALA A 799 -4.30 -3.72 28.14
C ALA A 799 -3.45 -4.83 27.52
N ALA A 800 -3.98 -6.07 27.47
CA ALA A 800 -3.29 -7.19 26.84
C ALA A 800 -3.20 -7.05 25.32
N ARG A 801 -4.26 -6.55 24.67
CA ARG A 801 -4.28 -6.33 23.22
C ARG A 801 -3.26 -5.32 22.73
N TYR A 802 -2.96 -4.29 23.52
CA TYR A 802 -2.00 -3.26 23.15
C TYR A 802 -0.66 -3.43 23.87
N GLY A 803 -0.39 -4.59 24.48
CA GLY A 803 0.90 -4.89 25.08
C GLY A 803 1.28 -4.04 26.30
N HIS A 804 0.31 -3.40 26.97
CA HIS A 804 0.58 -2.49 28.10
C HIS A 804 0.90 -3.26 29.39
N GLU A 805 2.11 -3.81 29.47
CA GLU A 805 2.57 -4.70 30.56
C GLU A 805 2.29 -4.14 31.97
N ALA A 806 2.69 -2.89 32.23
CA ALA A 806 2.50 -2.26 33.54
C ALA A 806 1.03 -2.17 33.95
N LEU A 807 0.12 -1.97 32.99
CA LEU A 807 -1.32 -1.95 33.22
C LEU A 807 -1.88 -3.36 33.42
N VAL A 808 -1.43 -4.35 32.65
CA VAL A 808 -1.80 -5.75 32.86
C VAL A 808 -1.41 -6.16 34.29
N HIS A 809 -0.20 -5.83 34.73
CA HIS A 809 0.28 -6.09 36.09
C HIS A 809 -0.60 -5.41 37.13
N LEU A 810 -0.84 -4.11 37.00
CA LEU A 810 -1.70 -3.36 37.92
C LEU A 810 -3.11 -3.97 38.00
N LEU A 811 -3.72 -4.32 36.87
CA LEU A 811 -5.08 -4.86 36.82
C LEU A 811 -5.15 -6.24 37.49
N LEU A 812 -4.18 -7.12 37.23
CA LEU A 812 -4.13 -8.46 37.82
C LEU A 812 -3.92 -8.40 39.34
N GLU A 813 -3.03 -7.53 39.84
CA GLU A 813 -2.83 -7.32 41.28
C GLU A 813 -4.10 -6.78 41.97
N ASN A 814 -5.00 -6.13 41.23
CA ASN A 814 -6.25 -5.61 41.75
C ASN A 814 -7.46 -6.53 41.50
N GLY A 815 -7.24 -7.77 41.05
CA GLY A 815 -8.28 -8.81 40.96
C GLY A 815 -9.05 -8.86 39.63
N ALA A 816 -8.42 -8.44 38.53
CA ALA A 816 -9.01 -8.57 37.20
C ALA A 816 -9.30 -10.03 36.81
N GLU A 817 -10.45 -10.27 36.19
CA GLU A 817 -10.90 -11.60 35.74
C GLU A 817 -10.20 -12.01 34.45
N ILE A 818 -9.22 -12.92 34.61
CA ILE A 818 -8.35 -13.43 33.54
C ILE A 818 -9.10 -14.20 32.46
N LYS A 819 -10.14 -14.95 32.85
CA LYS A 819 -10.89 -15.85 31.95
C LYS A 819 -12.00 -15.15 31.17
N THR A 820 -12.12 -13.82 31.28
CA THR A 820 -13.20 -13.10 30.61
C THR A 820 -12.97 -13.12 29.11
N LYS A 821 -14.00 -13.54 28.36
CA LYS A 821 -14.02 -13.50 26.90
C LYS A 821 -14.75 -12.24 26.45
N GLY A 822 -14.03 -11.39 25.73
CA GLY A 822 -14.56 -10.20 25.08
C GLY A 822 -14.71 -10.41 23.59
N GLU A 823 -15.74 -9.83 23.00
CA GLU A 823 -16.06 -9.91 21.58
C GLU A 823 -15.16 -9.00 20.75
N PHE A 824 -14.76 -9.50 19.59
CA PHE A 824 -14.00 -8.82 18.57
C PHE A 824 -14.70 -8.97 17.21
N ARG A 825 -14.38 -8.07 16.27
CA ARG A 825 -14.99 -7.96 14.92
C ARG A 825 -15.42 -9.33 14.36
N GLY A 826 -16.68 -9.42 13.92
CA GLY A 826 -17.27 -10.67 13.39
C GLY A 826 -17.76 -11.66 14.46
N GLY A 827 -18.00 -11.20 15.69
CA GLY A 827 -18.63 -11.98 16.77
C GLY A 827 -17.69 -12.89 17.59
N ALA A 828 -16.38 -12.83 17.35
CA ALA A 828 -15.38 -13.70 17.99
C ALA A 828 -15.18 -13.37 19.47
N LYS A 829 -15.37 -14.33 20.39
CA LYS A 829 -15.21 -14.09 21.84
C LYS A 829 -13.90 -14.64 22.37
N VAL A 830 -12.94 -13.76 22.63
CA VAL A 830 -11.54 -14.10 22.93
C VAL A 830 -11.05 -13.58 24.29
N THR A 831 -10.04 -14.24 24.88
CA THR A 831 -9.45 -13.86 26.18
C THR A 831 -8.30 -12.87 26.04
N ALA A 832 -7.85 -12.31 27.17
CA ALA A 832 -6.62 -11.50 27.21
C ALA A 832 -5.37 -12.30 26.80
N LEU A 833 -5.32 -13.61 27.10
CA LEU A 833 -4.20 -14.49 26.72
C LEU A 833 -4.13 -14.66 25.20
N TYR A 834 -5.28 -14.81 24.54
CA TYR A 834 -5.35 -14.90 23.08
C TYR A 834 -4.73 -13.66 22.42
N TRP A 835 -5.08 -12.46 22.92
CA TRP A 835 -4.52 -11.23 22.37
C TRP A 835 -3.03 -11.07 22.61
N ALA A 836 -2.56 -11.38 23.81
CA ALA A 836 -1.14 -11.34 24.12
C ALA A 836 -0.33 -12.28 23.20
N ALA A 837 -0.91 -13.41 22.80
CA ALA A 837 -0.32 -14.32 21.82
C ALA A 837 -0.37 -13.77 20.39
N ALA A 838 -1.51 -13.18 20.00
CA ALA A 838 -1.69 -12.59 18.68
C ALA A 838 -0.74 -11.39 18.43
N THR A 839 -0.40 -10.63 19.48
CA THR A 839 0.51 -9.48 19.42
C THR A 839 1.95 -9.80 19.81
N GLY A 840 2.29 -11.08 20.04
CA GLY A 840 3.66 -11.48 20.40
C GLY A 840 4.17 -10.94 21.74
N SER A 841 3.29 -10.46 22.62
CA SER A 841 3.69 -9.79 23.86
C SER A 841 4.09 -10.79 24.95
N ILE A 842 5.34 -11.29 24.91
CA ILE A 842 5.87 -12.32 25.82
C ILE A 842 5.73 -11.94 27.30
N ALA A 843 6.03 -10.71 27.67
CA ALA A 843 5.92 -10.24 29.05
C ALA A 843 4.46 -10.34 29.58
N VAL A 844 3.49 -9.99 28.73
CA VAL A 844 2.06 -10.11 29.04
C VAL A 844 1.63 -11.57 29.12
N LEU A 845 2.09 -12.43 28.19
CA LEU A 845 1.84 -13.88 28.23
C LEU A 845 2.33 -14.50 29.53
N GLN A 846 3.57 -14.22 29.90
CA GLN A 846 4.19 -14.72 31.13
C GLN A 846 3.39 -14.31 32.36
N LEU A 847 2.98 -13.06 32.42
CA LEU A 847 2.23 -12.53 33.55
C LEU A 847 0.82 -13.14 33.65
N LEU A 848 0.12 -13.29 32.53
CA LEU A 848 -1.21 -13.90 32.49
C LEU A 848 -1.17 -15.38 32.89
N LEU A 849 -0.22 -16.17 32.38
CA LEU A 849 -0.06 -17.57 32.74
C LEU A 849 0.32 -17.73 34.23
N LYS A 850 1.26 -16.91 34.73
CA LYS A 850 1.63 -16.89 36.16
C LYS A 850 0.44 -16.60 37.08
N LYS A 851 -0.54 -15.82 36.61
CA LYS A 851 -1.76 -15.49 37.36
C LYS A 851 -2.92 -16.48 37.13
N GLY A 852 -2.71 -17.55 36.37
CA GLY A 852 -3.68 -18.65 36.21
C GLY A 852 -4.57 -18.54 34.96
N ALA A 853 -4.10 -17.86 33.90
CA ALA A 853 -4.72 -17.99 32.58
C ALA A 853 -4.66 -19.45 32.10
N ILE A 854 -5.72 -19.90 31.43
CA ILE A 854 -5.78 -21.26 30.90
C ILE A 854 -5.13 -21.24 29.52
N VAL A 855 -3.95 -21.87 29.40
CA VAL A 855 -3.15 -21.91 28.16
C VAL A 855 -3.93 -22.49 26.96
N ASN A 856 -4.78 -23.49 27.23
CA ASN A 856 -5.58 -24.20 26.22
C ASN A 856 -7.05 -23.75 26.18
N ASP A 857 -7.36 -22.52 26.61
CA ASP A 857 -8.73 -22.00 26.49
C ASP A 857 -9.10 -21.85 25.01
N VAL A 858 -10.19 -22.50 24.60
CA VAL A 858 -10.68 -22.44 23.23
C VAL A 858 -11.64 -21.26 23.09
N VAL A 859 -11.35 -20.39 22.12
CA VAL A 859 -12.19 -19.25 21.77
C VAL A 859 -12.99 -19.58 20.52
N TRP A 860 -14.28 -19.22 20.51
CA TRP A 860 -15.20 -19.51 19.40
C TRP A 860 -15.44 -18.25 18.57
N THR A 861 -15.60 -18.42 17.26
CA THR A 861 -16.02 -17.35 16.37
C THR A 861 -17.07 -17.88 15.38
N GLU A 862 -18.01 -17.02 14.97
CA GLU A 862 -19.08 -17.37 14.03
C GLU A 862 -18.62 -17.33 12.55
N SER A 863 -17.41 -16.82 12.27
CA SER A 863 -16.95 -16.52 10.91
C SER A 863 -15.48 -16.89 10.59
N ARG A 864 -14.68 -17.33 11.58
CA ARG A 864 -13.24 -17.63 11.47
C ARG A 864 -12.78 -18.75 12.40
N PHE A 865 -11.54 -19.19 12.22
CA PHE A 865 -10.81 -20.14 13.07
C PHE A 865 -11.03 -19.85 14.56
N GLY A 866 -11.95 -20.59 15.20
CA GLY A 866 -11.95 -20.71 16.66
C GLY A 866 -10.65 -21.38 17.08
N GLY A 867 -10.02 -20.96 18.17
CA GLY A 867 -8.62 -21.29 18.42
C GLY A 867 -8.18 -21.23 19.88
N THR A 868 -6.96 -21.68 20.14
CA THR A 868 -6.23 -21.42 21.38
C THR A 868 -5.31 -20.21 21.21
N ALA A 869 -4.70 -19.73 22.31
CA ALA A 869 -3.63 -18.74 22.24
C ALA A 869 -2.46 -19.22 21.35
N LEU A 870 -2.16 -20.52 21.34
CA LEU A 870 -1.13 -21.09 20.47
C LEU A 870 -1.51 -21.00 19.00
N LEU A 871 -2.78 -21.25 18.64
CA LEU A 871 -3.22 -21.02 17.26
C LEU A 871 -3.05 -19.55 16.87
N ALA A 872 -3.37 -18.60 17.76
CA ALA A 872 -3.20 -17.17 17.49
C ALA A 872 -1.73 -16.79 17.24
N ALA A 873 -0.80 -17.33 18.04
CA ALA A 873 0.64 -17.14 17.81
C ALA A 873 1.05 -17.72 16.44
N ILE A 874 0.57 -18.93 16.10
CA ILE A 874 0.89 -19.61 14.83
C ILE A 874 0.33 -18.87 13.63
N THR A 875 -0.94 -18.44 13.67
CA THR A 875 -1.55 -17.66 12.58
C THR A 875 -0.89 -16.31 12.39
N ASN A 876 -0.34 -15.75 13.47
CA ASN A 876 0.44 -14.54 13.40
C ASN A 876 1.90 -14.80 13.05
N GLU A 877 2.36 -16.05 12.95
CA GLU A 877 3.73 -16.50 12.69
C GLU A 877 4.74 -16.12 13.78
N ASP A 878 4.28 -16.07 15.03
CA ASP A 878 5.08 -15.76 16.22
C ASP A 878 5.69 -16.99 16.85
N GLU A 879 6.88 -17.35 16.37
CA GLU A 879 7.67 -18.46 16.89
C GLU A 879 7.99 -18.28 18.39
N ALA A 880 8.39 -17.09 18.83
CA ALA A 880 8.73 -16.84 20.23
C ALA A 880 7.51 -17.03 21.14
N ALA A 881 6.36 -16.48 20.77
CA ALA A 881 5.12 -16.67 21.53
C ALA A 881 4.62 -18.12 21.45
N ALA A 882 4.74 -18.77 20.29
CA ALA A 882 4.37 -20.18 20.11
C ALA A 882 5.24 -21.10 20.98
N LEU A 883 6.56 -20.92 20.95
CA LEU A 883 7.51 -21.65 21.78
C LEU A 883 7.21 -21.43 23.26
N PHE A 884 7.03 -20.17 23.68
CA PHE A 884 6.69 -19.83 25.05
C PHE A 884 5.39 -20.52 25.51
N LEU A 885 4.35 -20.52 24.68
CA LEU A 885 3.08 -21.19 24.99
C LEU A 885 3.23 -22.72 25.06
N ILE A 886 3.99 -23.31 24.15
CA ILE A 886 4.30 -24.76 24.15
C ILE A 886 5.03 -25.17 25.43
N GLU A 887 6.06 -24.41 25.82
CA GLU A 887 6.81 -24.65 27.06
C GLU A 887 5.97 -24.49 28.32
N ASN A 888 4.86 -23.73 28.23
CA ASN A 888 3.87 -23.57 29.29
C ASN A 888 2.62 -24.45 29.11
N GLY A 889 2.72 -25.56 28.36
CA GLY A 889 1.72 -26.62 28.32
C GLY A 889 0.59 -26.44 27.31
N ALA A 890 0.80 -25.62 26.27
CA ALA A 890 -0.13 -25.56 25.14
C ALA A 890 -0.18 -26.91 24.40
N ASN A 891 -1.39 -27.33 24.00
CA ASN A 891 -1.60 -28.58 23.30
C ASN A 891 -1.24 -28.44 21.81
N ILE A 892 -0.09 -29.03 21.45
CA ILE A 892 0.48 -29.03 20.10
C ILE A 892 -0.42 -29.78 19.10
N ASN A 893 -1.11 -30.83 19.54
CA ASN A 893 -1.96 -31.68 18.70
C ASN A 893 -3.45 -31.34 18.85
N ALA A 894 -3.78 -30.12 19.28
CA ALA A 894 -5.15 -29.66 19.36
C ALA A 894 -5.78 -29.61 17.95
N LYS A 895 -7.04 -30.06 17.87
CA LYS A 895 -7.90 -29.91 16.69
C LYS A 895 -8.90 -28.80 16.92
N PHE A 896 -9.10 -27.97 15.91
CA PHE A 896 -10.00 -26.83 15.98
C PHE A 896 -11.09 -26.94 14.92
N ASP A 897 -12.29 -26.48 15.26
CA ASP A 897 -13.39 -26.37 14.32
C ASP A 897 -13.34 -24.98 13.65
N ALA A 898 -13.15 -24.97 12.34
CA ALA A 898 -13.18 -23.78 11.51
C ALA A 898 -14.27 -23.93 10.45
N ASN A 899 -15.47 -23.43 10.74
CA ASN A 899 -16.61 -23.49 9.82
C ASN A 899 -16.97 -24.93 9.38
N GLY A 900 -16.89 -25.91 10.29
CA GLY A 900 -17.12 -27.32 10.02
C GLY A 900 -15.88 -28.11 9.61
N ALA A 901 -14.72 -27.44 9.47
CA ALA A 901 -13.42 -28.05 9.21
C ALA A 901 -12.73 -28.42 10.53
N LYS A 902 -12.20 -29.64 10.68
CA LYS A 902 -11.41 -30.05 11.85
C LYS A 902 -9.93 -30.03 11.51
N ILE A 903 -9.21 -28.99 11.90
CA ILE A 903 -7.82 -28.75 11.47
C ILE A 903 -6.80 -28.82 12.62
N THR A 904 -5.55 -29.16 12.31
CA THR A 904 -4.42 -29.24 13.27
C THR A 904 -3.52 -27.99 13.21
N LEU A 905 -2.75 -27.74 14.28
CA LEU A 905 -1.76 -26.64 14.31
C LEU A 905 -0.68 -26.80 13.23
N LEU A 906 -0.17 -28.03 13.06
CA LEU A 906 0.84 -28.31 12.05
C LEU A 906 0.26 -28.11 10.64
N TYR A 907 -1.00 -28.45 10.39
CA TYR A 907 -1.66 -28.16 9.12
C TYR A 907 -1.72 -26.66 8.87
N VAL A 908 -2.15 -25.87 9.86
CA VAL A 908 -2.20 -24.40 9.75
C VAL A 908 -0.81 -23.83 9.45
N ALA A 909 0.22 -24.21 10.21
CA ALA A 909 1.60 -23.75 9.98
C ALA A 909 2.10 -24.13 8.57
N SER A 910 1.80 -25.35 8.11
CA SER A 910 2.14 -25.81 6.76
C SER A 910 1.35 -25.12 5.66
N THR A 911 0.11 -24.69 5.90
CA THR A 911 -0.64 -23.87 4.92
C THR A 911 -0.10 -22.46 4.82
N ILE A 912 0.26 -21.85 5.96
CA ILE A 912 0.83 -20.50 6.03
C ILE A 912 2.21 -20.47 5.36
N GLY A 913 2.99 -21.53 5.51
CA GLY A 913 4.36 -21.60 4.99
C GLY A 913 5.43 -21.22 6.00
N SER A 914 5.08 -21.16 7.28
CA SER A 914 6.02 -20.77 8.34
C SER A 914 6.96 -21.92 8.69
N MET A 915 8.11 -21.98 8.00
CA MET A 915 9.12 -23.03 8.19
C MET A 915 9.58 -23.15 9.66
N ALA A 916 9.85 -22.02 10.31
CA ALA A 916 10.29 -21.98 11.70
C ALA A 916 9.26 -22.59 12.66
N ILE A 917 7.97 -22.27 12.47
CA ILE A 917 6.90 -22.83 13.30
C ILE A 917 6.66 -24.31 12.98
N VAL A 918 6.71 -24.72 11.71
CA VAL A 918 6.61 -26.14 11.34
C VAL A 918 7.73 -26.93 12.01
N GLN A 919 8.97 -26.43 11.95
CA GLN A 919 10.12 -27.06 12.61
C GLN A 919 9.92 -27.13 14.13
N LEU A 920 9.56 -26.02 14.76
CA LEU A 920 9.25 -25.96 16.19
C LEU A 920 8.18 -26.99 16.60
N LEU A 921 7.06 -27.05 15.87
CA LEU A 921 5.97 -27.98 16.16
C LEU A 921 6.44 -29.43 16.05
N LEU A 922 7.17 -29.79 14.99
CA LEU A 922 7.71 -31.14 14.79
C LEU A 922 8.74 -31.52 15.87
N GLU A 923 9.64 -30.60 16.24
CA GLU A 923 10.63 -30.81 17.30
C GLU A 923 9.99 -31.02 18.68
N LYS A 924 8.86 -30.34 18.93
CA LYS A 924 8.09 -30.47 20.16
C LYS A 924 7.06 -31.62 20.11
N GLY A 925 7.05 -32.43 19.04
CA GLY A 925 6.28 -33.67 18.94
C GLY A 925 4.88 -33.54 18.32
N ALA A 926 4.68 -32.58 17.41
CA ALA A 926 3.48 -32.54 16.57
C ALA A 926 3.37 -33.81 15.70
N ASP A 927 2.16 -34.36 15.61
CA ASP A 927 1.89 -35.52 14.77
C ASP A 927 1.79 -35.11 13.30
N SER A 928 2.77 -35.51 12.49
CA SER A 928 2.83 -35.22 11.05
C SER A 928 1.80 -35.99 10.22
N GLN A 929 1.22 -37.05 10.78
CA GLN A 929 0.25 -37.93 10.12
C GLN A 929 -1.19 -37.51 10.42
N GLU A 930 -1.39 -36.63 11.39
CA GLU A 930 -2.72 -36.23 11.80
C GLU A 930 -3.44 -35.48 10.67
N VAL A 931 -4.63 -35.97 10.34
CA VAL A 931 -5.41 -35.50 9.20
C VAL A 931 -6.33 -34.36 9.60
N SER A 932 -6.29 -33.30 8.80
CA SER A 932 -7.20 -32.17 8.88
C SER A 932 -8.36 -32.36 7.91
N GLN A 933 -9.58 -32.15 8.38
CA GLN A 933 -10.78 -32.14 7.53
C GLN A 933 -11.07 -30.71 7.13
N THR A 934 -11.07 -30.42 5.83
CA THR A 934 -11.41 -29.09 5.28
C THR A 934 -12.93 -28.85 5.30
N ASN A 935 -13.35 -27.61 5.06
CA ASN A 935 -14.76 -27.22 4.97
C ASN A 935 -15.52 -27.93 3.82
N LYS A 936 -14.80 -28.41 2.81
CA LYS A 936 -15.35 -29.24 1.71
C LYS A 936 -15.46 -30.72 2.08
N GLY A 937 -15.14 -31.08 3.33
CA GLY A 937 -15.10 -32.46 3.81
C GLY A 937 -13.86 -33.25 3.36
N LEU A 938 -12.93 -32.64 2.61
CA LEU A 938 -11.69 -33.29 2.18
C LEU A 938 -10.78 -33.51 3.38
N MET A 939 -10.18 -34.70 3.47
CA MET A 939 -9.14 -34.97 4.46
C MET A 939 -7.77 -34.64 3.84
N GLU A 940 -6.91 -33.93 4.56
CA GLU A 940 -5.59 -33.51 4.12
C GLU A 940 -4.59 -33.60 5.28
N THR A 941 -3.37 -34.06 5.02
CA THR A 941 -2.25 -33.94 5.98
C THR A 941 -1.48 -32.62 5.77
N SER A 942 -0.62 -32.29 6.73
CA SER A 942 0.31 -31.15 6.60
C SER A 942 1.20 -31.23 5.35
N LEU A 943 1.61 -32.45 4.96
CA LEU A 943 2.39 -32.69 3.73
C LEU A 943 1.58 -32.32 2.48
N VAL A 944 0.33 -32.77 2.40
CA VAL A 944 -0.58 -32.43 1.29
C VAL A 944 -0.82 -30.93 1.23
N ALA A 945 -1.02 -30.28 2.38
CA ALA A 945 -1.20 -28.83 2.46
C ALA A 945 0.02 -28.05 1.93
N ALA A 946 1.21 -28.40 2.42
CA ALA A 946 2.46 -27.79 1.95
C ALA A 946 2.69 -28.02 0.46
N ALA A 947 2.38 -29.23 -0.04
CA ALA A 947 2.53 -29.57 -1.45
C ALA A 947 1.54 -28.83 -2.35
N ARG A 948 0.31 -28.60 -1.87
CA ARG A 948 -0.73 -27.82 -2.56
C ARG A 948 -0.32 -26.37 -2.75
N ILE A 949 0.20 -25.76 -1.69
CA ILE A 949 0.62 -24.35 -1.74
C ILE A 949 1.96 -24.18 -2.47
N GLY A 950 2.87 -25.16 -2.37
CA GLY A 950 4.17 -25.14 -3.03
C GLY A 950 5.36 -24.90 -2.09
N HIS A 951 5.19 -25.12 -0.78
CA HIS A 951 6.21 -24.83 0.23
C HIS A 951 7.29 -25.91 0.26
N GLU A 952 8.24 -25.84 -0.67
CA GLU A 952 9.29 -26.85 -0.90
C GLU A 952 10.07 -27.22 0.36
N ALA A 953 10.59 -26.23 1.10
CA ALA A 953 11.38 -26.47 2.31
C ALA A 953 10.58 -27.21 3.40
N ILE A 954 9.29 -26.91 3.52
CA ILE A 954 8.38 -27.58 4.46
C ILE A 954 8.09 -29.01 4.00
N VAL A 955 7.86 -29.23 2.71
CA VAL A 955 7.70 -30.58 2.14
C VAL A 955 8.95 -31.41 2.44
N GLN A 956 10.15 -30.85 2.20
CA GLN A 956 11.42 -31.54 2.46
C GLN A 956 11.58 -31.89 3.94
N LEU A 957 11.24 -30.96 4.84
CA LEU A 957 11.30 -31.18 6.28
C LEU A 957 10.33 -32.28 6.74
N LEU A 958 9.08 -32.25 6.26
CA LEU A 958 8.06 -33.24 6.60
C LEU A 958 8.46 -34.64 6.12
N LEU A 959 8.96 -34.76 4.89
CA LEU A 959 9.49 -36.02 4.35
C LEU A 959 10.67 -36.56 5.18
N LYS A 960 11.60 -35.69 5.57
CA LYS A 960 12.73 -36.06 6.44
C LYS A 960 12.29 -36.55 7.83
N LYS A 961 11.13 -36.09 8.31
CA LYS A 961 10.52 -36.52 9.57
C LYS A 961 9.55 -37.70 9.39
N GLU A 962 9.72 -38.47 8.31
CA GLU A 962 8.95 -39.68 8.00
C GLU A 962 7.43 -39.42 7.90
N ALA A 963 7.01 -38.22 7.47
CA ALA A 963 5.63 -37.98 7.06
C ALA A 963 5.26 -38.97 5.95
N ASP A 964 4.11 -39.65 6.08
CA ASP A 964 3.74 -40.68 5.12
C ASP A 964 3.44 -40.00 3.77
N ILE A 965 4.11 -40.51 2.75
CA ILE A 965 4.02 -40.04 1.38
C ILE A 965 2.69 -40.52 0.76
N GLU A 966 2.23 -41.70 1.17
CA GLU A 966 1.06 -42.40 0.65
C GLU A 966 -0.05 -42.42 1.70
N VAL A 967 -0.53 -41.25 2.11
CA VAL A 967 -1.66 -41.19 3.04
C VAL A 967 -2.92 -41.72 2.35
N ASN A 968 -3.22 -43.00 2.59
CA ASN A 968 -4.40 -43.66 2.05
C ASN A 968 -5.61 -43.25 2.89
N LEU A 969 -6.23 -42.12 2.53
CA LEU A 969 -7.39 -41.56 3.21
C LEU A 969 -8.65 -42.36 2.83
N GLU A 970 -8.76 -43.59 3.31
CA GLU A 970 -9.87 -44.49 2.99
C GLU A 970 -11.19 -44.04 3.65
N ARG A 971 -11.99 -43.24 2.92
CA ARG A 971 -13.45 -43.22 3.04
C ARG A 971 -14.11 -43.19 1.67
N ARG A 972 -15.13 -44.04 1.49
CA ARG A 972 -15.81 -44.37 0.23
C ARG A 972 -16.40 -43.20 -0.58
N ASP A 973 -16.50 -42.00 -0.01
CA ASP A 973 -17.25 -40.88 -0.58
C ASP A 973 -16.43 -39.58 -0.76
N THR A 974 -15.12 -39.59 -0.50
CA THR A 974 -14.24 -38.41 -0.62
C THR A 974 -13.01 -38.70 -1.46
N ALA A 975 -12.69 -37.82 -2.41
CA ALA A 975 -11.57 -37.99 -3.34
C ALA A 975 -10.22 -38.19 -2.62
N ARG A 976 -9.43 -39.17 -3.09
CA ARG A 976 -8.06 -39.46 -2.65
C ARG A 976 -7.19 -38.22 -2.90
N THR A 977 -6.76 -37.53 -1.84
CA THR A 977 -5.90 -36.34 -1.97
C THR A 977 -4.47 -36.72 -1.61
N GLU A 978 -3.62 -36.87 -2.61
CA GLU A 978 -2.21 -37.28 -2.47
C GLU A 978 -1.26 -36.11 -2.75
N ALA A 979 -0.11 -36.04 -2.08
CA ALA A 979 0.80 -34.90 -2.17
C ALA A 979 1.28 -34.63 -3.60
N LEU A 980 1.64 -35.68 -4.35
CA LEU A 980 2.09 -35.56 -5.75
C LEU A 980 0.96 -35.06 -6.65
N SER A 981 -0.21 -35.68 -6.56
CA SER A 981 -1.37 -35.25 -7.36
C SER A 981 -1.73 -33.79 -7.15
N THR A 982 -1.71 -33.35 -5.90
CA THR A 982 -2.08 -31.98 -5.55
C THR A 982 -1.02 -30.99 -6.02
N ALA A 983 0.27 -31.33 -5.89
CA ALA A 983 1.37 -30.53 -6.44
C ALA A 983 1.28 -30.42 -7.96
N VAL A 984 0.91 -31.50 -8.67
CA VAL A 984 0.72 -31.51 -10.13
C VAL A 984 -0.46 -30.62 -10.54
N ILE A 985 -1.63 -30.79 -9.91
CA ILE A 985 -2.84 -29.99 -10.20
C ILE A 985 -2.57 -28.49 -9.99
N ASN A 986 -1.82 -28.15 -8.93
CA ASN A 986 -1.48 -26.77 -8.59
C ASN A 986 -0.17 -26.28 -9.25
N ARG A 987 0.42 -27.06 -10.17
CA ARG A 987 1.60 -26.71 -10.98
C ARG A 987 2.84 -26.34 -10.13
N LYS A 988 3.05 -27.03 -9.02
CA LYS A 988 4.15 -26.79 -8.07
C LYS A 988 5.40 -27.59 -8.47
N GLU A 989 6.07 -27.17 -9.53
CA GLU A 989 7.19 -27.88 -10.20
C GLU A 989 8.28 -28.37 -9.24
N ALA A 990 8.80 -27.51 -8.36
CA ALA A 990 9.85 -27.87 -7.42
C ALA A 990 9.40 -28.94 -6.42
N VAL A 991 8.17 -28.84 -5.93
CA VAL A 991 7.55 -29.84 -5.06
C VAL A 991 7.34 -31.16 -5.82
N VAL A 992 6.91 -31.14 -7.08
CA VAL A 992 6.78 -32.35 -7.90
C VAL A 992 8.14 -33.05 -8.02
N GLN A 993 9.20 -32.32 -8.37
CA GLN A 993 10.55 -32.90 -8.46
C GLN A 993 11.01 -33.47 -7.11
N LEU A 994 10.79 -32.74 -6.02
CA LEU A 994 11.16 -33.18 -4.67
C LEU A 994 10.43 -34.47 -4.27
N LEU A 995 9.12 -34.54 -4.49
CA LEU A 995 8.29 -35.71 -4.21
C LEU A 995 8.75 -36.93 -5.03
N LEU A 996 8.94 -36.78 -6.35
CA LEU A 996 9.43 -37.87 -7.21
C LEU A 996 10.82 -38.37 -6.78
N THR A 997 11.72 -37.45 -6.38
CA THR A 997 13.06 -37.82 -5.90
C THR A 997 13.01 -38.61 -4.58
N ASN A 998 11.97 -38.41 -3.77
CA ASN A 998 11.72 -39.15 -2.52
C ASN A 998 10.92 -40.45 -2.75
N GLY A 999 10.77 -40.90 -3.99
CA GLY A 999 10.25 -42.22 -4.32
C GLY A 999 8.73 -42.34 -4.38
N VAL A 1000 8.00 -41.24 -4.51
CA VAL A 1000 6.55 -41.29 -4.78
C VAL A 1000 6.30 -41.97 -6.12
N ASP A 1001 5.27 -42.83 -6.21
CA ASP A 1001 4.85 -43.43 -7.48
C ASP A 1001 4.44 -42.35 -8.49
N VAL A 1002 5.22 -42.22 -9.57
CA VAL A 1002 4.95 -41.29 -10.68
C VAL A 1002 3.65 -41.61 -11.41
N ASN A 1003 3.17 -42.85 -11.32
CA ASN A 1003 1.96 -43.35 -11.99
C ASN A 1003 0.72 -43.36 -11.08
N THR A 1004 0.77 -42.61 -9.97
CA THR A 1004 -0.37 -42.41 -9.08
C THR A 1004 -1.62 -42.03 -9.87
N ARG A 1005 -2.71 -42.73 -9.55
CA ARG A 1005 -4.04 -42.48 -10.11
C ARG A 1005 -4.88 -41.66 -9.15
N ILE A 1006 -5.48 -40.61 -9.68
CA ILE A 1006 -6.45 -39.76 -8.99
C ILE A 1006 -7.86 -40.02 -9.50
N GLU A 1007 -8.84 -39.64 -8.69
CA GLU A 1007 -10.26 -39.73 -9.05
C GLU A 1007 -10.87 -38.32 -9.01
N PRO A 1008 -10.66 -37.50 -10.05
CA PRO A 1008 -11.14 -36.11 -10.08
C PRO A 1008 -12.68 -36.04 -10.14
N GLU A 1009 -13.30 -37.08 -10.68
CA GLU A 1009 -14.75 -37.28 -10.72
C GLU A 1009 -15.10 -38.69 -10.26
N LEU A 1010 -16.26 -38.86 -9.60
CA LEU A 1010 -16.73 -40.15 -9.13
C LEU A 1010 -16.79 -41.16 -10.29
N GLY A 1011 -15.98 -42.23 -10.21
CA GLY A 1011 -15.88 -43.29 -11.21
C GLY A 1011 -14.90 -43.05 -12.36
N VAL A 1012 -14.08 -41.99 -12.34
CA VAL A 1012 -13.05 -41.71 -13.37
C VAL A 1012 -11.68 -41.76 -12.74
N ARG A 1013 -10.83 -42.73 -13.12
CA ARG A 1013 -9.44 -42.78 -12.64
C ARG A 1013 -8.49 -42.27 -13.71
N VAL A 1014 -7.66 -41.30 -13.33
CA VAL A 1014 -6.73 -40.60 -14.22
C VAL A 1014 -5.34 -40.61 -13.61
N GLN A 1015 -4.30 -40.89 -14.39
CA GLN A 1015 -2.92 -40.74 -13.91
C GLN A 1015 -2.51 -39.26 -13.87
N VAL A 1016 -1.59 -38.91 -12.97
CA VAL A 1016 -1.10 -37.52 -12.81
C VAL A 1016 -0.49 -36.92 -14.09
N LEU A 1017 0.07 -37.73 -14.99
CA LEU A 1017 0.59 -37.27 -16.28
C LEU A 1017 -0.50 -36.65 -17.16
N TYR A 1018 -1.66 -37.29 -17.26
CA TYR A 1018 -2.78 -36.78 -18.06
C TYR A 1018 -3.25 -35.42 -17.52
N MET A 1019 -3.35 -35.28 -16.20
CA MET A 1019 -3.72 -34.01 -15.55
C MET A 1019 -2.68 -32.91 -15.81
N ALA A 1020 -1.38 -33.23 -15.73
CA ALA A 1020 -0.33 -32.28 -16.04
C ALA A 1020 -0.43 -31.75 -17.49
N VAL A 1021 -0.83 -32.62 -18.42
CA VAL A 1021 -1.06 -32.29 -19.83
C VAL A 1021 -2.31 -31.44 -20.01
N GLU A 1022 -3.44 -31.79 -19.39
CA GLU A 1022 -4.68 -30.99 -19.41
C GLU A 1022 -4.45 -29.58 -18.83
N GLN A 1023 -3.63 -29.48 -17.78
CA GLN A 1023 -3.22 -28.18 -17.23
C GLN A 1023 -2.21 -27.43 -18.11
N GLY A 1024 -1.65 -28.05 -19.15
CA GLY A 1024 -0.69 -27.44 -20.07
C GLY A 1024 0.67 -27.15 -19.43
N SER A 1025 1.05 -27.84 -18.35
CA SER A 1025 2.32 -27.60 -17.65
C SER A 1025 3.46 -28.43 -18.28
N GLU A 1026 4.13 -27.86 -19.27
CA GLU A 1026 5.21 -28.52 -20.00
C GLU A 1026 6.34 -29.01 -19.07
N THR A 1027 6.74 -28.18 -18.09
CA THR A 1027 7.78 -28.54 -17.13
C THR A 1027 7.39 -29.74 -16.28
N VAL A 1028 6.18 -29.76 -15.71
CA VAL A 1028 5.69 -30.89 -14.90
C VAL A 1028 5.60 -32.16 -15.75
N VAL A 1029 5.13 -32.05 -16.99
CA VAL A 1029 5.09 -33.19 -17.92
C VAL A 1029 6.48 -33.73 -18.21
N ARG A 1030 7.48 -32.87 -18.46
CA ARG A 1030 8.88 -33.27 -18.61
C ARG A 1030 9.41 -33.97 -17.36
N LEU A 1031 9.10 -33.46 -16.16
CA LEU A 1031 9.51 -34.07 -14.89
C LEU A 1031 8.88 -35.45 -14.68
N LEU A 1032 7.58 -35.59 -14.92
CA LEU A 1032 6.87 -36.87 -14.80
C LEU A 1032 7.42 -37.90 -15.79
N LEU A 1033 7.55 -37.55 -17.08
CA LEU A 1033 8.10 -38.44 -18.10
C LEU A 1033 9.52 -38.89 -17.79
N LYS A 1034 10.38 -37.96 -17.35
CA LYS A 1034 11.77 -38.27 -16.93
C LYS A 1034 11.83 -39.27 -15.78
N ASN A 1035 10.83 -39.26 -14.89
CA ASN A 1035 10.74 -40.18 -13.75
C ASN A 1035 9.93 -41.45 -14.06
N GLY A 1036 9.61 -41.73 -15.34
CA GLY A 1036 9.00 -42.98 -15.77
C GLY A 1036 7.46 -42.99 -15.76
N ALA A 1037 6.82 -41.82 -15.91
CA ALA A 1037 5.39 -41.76 -16.12
C ALA A 1037 4.97 -42.55 -17.37
N ASP A 1038 3.89 -43.32 -17.26
CA ASP A 1038 3.29 -44.07 -18.34
C ASP A 1038 2.63 -43.11 -19.33
N ILE A 1039 3.30 -42.91 -20.47
CA ILE A 1039 2.87 -41.98 -21.52
C ILE A 1039 1.56 -42.40 -22.21
N GLU A 1040 1.23 -43.69 -22.16
CA GLU A 1040 0.02 -44.28 -22.75
C GLU A 1040 -1.13 -44.44 -21.75
N ALA A 1041 -0.98 -43.88 -20.56
CA ALA A 1041 -2.02 -43.89 -19.55
C ALA A 1041 -3.34 -43.35 -20.12
N ASN A 1042 -4.34 -44.23 -20.18
CA ASN A 1042 -5.68 -43.88 -20.63
C ASN A 1042 -6.56 -43.48 -19.45
N VAL A 1043 -7.40 -42.48 -19.68
CA VAL A 1043 -8.57 -42.19 -18.85
C VAL A 1043 -9.73 -43.02 -19.37
N GLU A 1044 -10.32 -43.83 -18.50
CA GLU A 1044 -11.50 -44.64 -18.83
C GLU A 1044 -12.69 -44.23 -17.95
N LYS A 1045 -13.82 -43.91 -18.59
CA LYS A 1045 -15.12 -43.66 -17.92
C LYS A 1045 -16.21 -44.47 -18.62
N GLY A 1046 -16.36 -45.72 -18.20
CA GLY A 1046 -17.24 -46.69 -18.87
C GLY A 1046 -16.84 -46.93 -20.34
N ASP A 1047 -17.77 -47.39 -21.17
CA ASP A 1047 -17.51 -47.70 -22.59
C ASP A 1047 -17.48 -46.46 -23.51
N ILE A 1048 -17.77 -45.27 -22.98
CA ILE A 1048 -18.03 -44.04 -23.74
C ILE A 1048 -16.87 -43.04 -23.76
N PHE A 1049 -15.81 -43.29 -22.98
CA PHE A 1049 -14.67 -42.38 -22.91
C PHE A 1049 -13.37 -43.14 -22.65
N ARG A 1050 -12.46 -43.08 -23.62
CA ARG A 1050 -11.08 -43.57 -23.54
C ARG A 1050 -10.16 -42.53 -24.17
N ALA A 1051 -9.35 -41.86 -23.36
CA ALA A 1051 -8.48 -40.76 -23.82
C ALA A 1051 -7.05 -40.89 -23.29
N THR A 1052 -6.05 -40.59 -24.12
CA THR A 1052 -4.63 -40.52 -23.73
C THR A 1052 -4.20 -39.08 -23.47
N ALA A 1053 -3.02 -38.89 -22.87
CA ALA A 1053 -2.44 -37.55 -22.69
C ALA A 1053 -2.25 -36.83 -24.05
N LEU A 1054 -1.80 -37.55 -25.07
CA LEU A 1054 -1.62 -37.02 -26.42
C LEU A 1054 -2.93 -36.54 -27.05
N TYR A 1055 -4.04 -37.25 -26.81
CA TYR A 1055 -5.37 -36.79 -27.21
C TYR A 1055 -5.74 -35.44 -26.58
N SER A 1056 -5.54 -35.28 -25.26
CA SER A 1056 -5.87 -34.03 -24.57
C SER A 1056 -5.08 -32.85 -25.14
N ALA A 1057 -3.76 -33.02 -25.33
CA ALA A 1057 -2.90 -32.00 -25.94
C ALA A 1057 -3.35 -31.64 -27.37
N ALA A 1058 -3.76 -32.64 -28.16
CA ALA A 1058 -4.22 -32.42 -29.53
C ALA A 1058 -5.59 -31.75 -29.61
N TRP A 1059 -6.50 -32.11 -28.70
CA TRP A 1059 -7.84 -31.52 -28.57
C TRP A 1059 -7.75 -30.03 -28.24
N ASP A 1060 -6.89 -29.66 -27.29
CA ASP A 1060 -6.67 -28.27 -26.86
C ASP A 1060 -5.84 -27.45 -27.86
N GLY A 1061 -5.23 -28.10 -28.86
CA GLY A 1061 -4.39 -27.41 -29.85
C GLY A 1061 -3.00 -27.04 -29.34
N ASN A 1062 -2.55 -27.64 -28.23
CA ASN A 1062 -1.27 -27.34 -27.60
C ASN A 1062 -0.11 -28.00 -28.38
N GLU A 1063 0.34 -27.34 -29.44
CA GLU A 1063 1.39 -27.85 -30.33
C GLU A 1063 2.68 -28.23 -29.59
N ALA A 1064 3.12 -27.40 -28.63
CA ALA A 1064 4.33 -27.67 -27.85
C ALA A 1064 4.20 -28.96 -27.02
N MET A 1065 3.05 -29.17 -26.38
CA MET A 1065 2.77 -30.39 -25.62
C MET A 1065 2.65 -31.63 -26.51
N VAL A 1066 2.03 -31.49 -27.69
CA VAL A 1066 1.98 -32.57 -28.70
C VAL A 1066 3.39 -32.94 -29.16
N ARG A 1067 4.27 -31.96 -29.42
CA ARG A 1067 5.69 -32.23 -29.74
C ARG A 1067 6.37 -32.98 -28.62
N LEU A 1068 6.22 -32.50 -27.38
CA LEU A 1068 6.84 -33.10 -26.20
C LEU A 1068 6.42 -34.57 -26.01
N LEU A 1069 5.12 -34.86 -26.09
CA LEU A 1069 4.60 -36.22 -25.91
C LEU A 1069 5.08 -37.14 -27.02
N LEU A 1070 5.02 -36.71 -28.29
CA LEU A 1070 5.52 -37.50 -29.42
C LEU A 1070 7.04 -37.76 -29.33
N GLU A 1071 7.83 -36.78 -28.88
CA GLU A 1071 9.28 -36.93 -28.68
C GLU A 1071 9.62 -37.94 -27.56
N ASN A 1072 8.70 -38.16 -26.61
CA ASN A 1072 8.82 -39.16 -25.55
C ASN A 1072 8.11 -40.49 -25.89
N GLY A 1073 7.71 -40.68 -27.16
CA GLY A 1073 7.22 -41.97 -27.66
C GLY A 1073 5.72 -42.19 -27.55
N ALA A 1074 4.91 -41.14 -27.41
CA ALA A 1074 3.45 -41.28 -27.40
C ALA A 1074 2.93 -41.86 -28.72
N ASP A 1075 1.99 -42.80 -28.66
CA ASP A 1075 1.41 -43.46 -29.82
C ASP A 1075 0.54 -42.49 -30.62
N ILE A 1076 1.08 -42.04 -31.74
CA ILE A 1076 0.42 -41.13 -32.68
C ILE A 1076 -0.86 -41.72 -33.29
N GLN A 1077 -1.01 -43.05 -33.27
CA GLN A 1077 -2.16 -43.79 -33.80
C GLN A 1077 -3.12 -44.25 -32.69
N ALA A 1078 -2.94 -43.78 -31.45
CA ALA A 1078 -3.79 -44.18 -30.34
C ALA A 1078 -5.27 -43.91 -30.68
N ASN A 1079 -6.09 -44.95 -30.48
CA ASN A 1079 -7.52 -44.89 -30.80
C ASN A 1079 -8.30 -44.41 -29.58
N VAL A 1080 -8.98 -43.28 -29.72
CA VAL A 1080 -9.65 -42.54 -28.65
C VAL A 1080 -11.15 -42.66 -28.83
N VAL A 1081 -11.86 -42.92 -27.73
CA VAL A 1081 -13.32 -42.92 -27.69
C VAL A 1081 -13.77 -41.68 -26.91
N HIS A 1082 -14.65 -40.88 -27.49
CA HIS A 1082 -15.27 -39.76 -26.79
C HIS A 1082 -16.73 -39.61 -27.24
N GLY A 1083 -17.66 -40.04 -26.40
CA GLY A 1083 -19.08 -40.15 -26.76
C GLY A 1083 -19.33 -41.33 -27.68
N THR A 1084 -20.05 -41.12 -28.79
CA THR A 1084 -20.33 -42.16 -29.80
C THR A 1084 -19.28 -42.24 -30.90
N PHE A 1085 -18.25 -41.39 -30.85
CA PHE A 1085 -17.21 -41.30 -31.88
C PHE A 1085 -15.93 -41.98 -31.38
N LYS A 1086 -15.37 -42.82 -32.24
CA LYS A 1086 -14.10 -43.51 -32.08
C LYS A 1086 -13.21 -43.13 -33.24
N GLY A 1087 -12.00 -42.65 -32.97
CA GLY A 1087 -11.10 -42.14 -34.00
C GLY A 1087 -9.67 -41.93 -33.51
N THR A 1088 -8.77 -41.69 -34.46
CA THR A 1088 -7.35 -41.39 -34.18
C THR A 1088 -7.20 -39.97 -33.61
N ILE A 1089 -6.05 -39.69 -33.00
CA ILE A 1089 -5.73 -38.34 -32.53
C ILE A 1089 -5.77 -37.30 -33.68
N LEU A 1090 -5.39 -37.70 -34.89
CA LEU A 1090 -5.47 -36.85 -36.09
C LEU A 1090 -6.94 -36.51 -36.43
N ASP A 1091 -7.84 -37.48 -36.39
CA ASP A 1091 -9.28 -37.27 -36.66
C ASP A 1091 -9.87 -36.23 -35.71
N TRP A 1092 -9.48 -36.30 -34.43
CA TRP A 1092 -9.92 -35.36 -33.41
C TRP A 1092 -9.32 -33.95 -33.58
N ALA A 1093 -8.03 -33.85 -33.91
CA ALA A 1093 -7.39 -32.57 -34.22
C ALA A 1093 -8.04 -31.89 -35.44
N VAL A 1094 -8.45 -32.67 -36.44
CA VAL A 1094 -9.20 -32.19 -37.62
C VAL A 1094 -10.60 -31.72 -37.22
N LEU A 1095 -11.34 -32.53 -36.46
CA LEU A 1095 -12.71 -32.23 -36.02
C LEU A 1095 -12.78 -30.93 -35.20
N LYS A 1096 -11.74 -30.66 -34.40
CA LYS A 1096 -11.63 -29.42 -33.61
C LYS A 1096 -11.02 -28.23 -34.35
N GLY A 1097 -10.60 -28.39 -35.59
CA GLY A 1097 -10.01 -27.32 -36.38
C GLY A 1097 -8.61 -26.90 -35.93
N GLN A 1098 -7.88 -27.78 -35.23
CA GLN A 1098 -6.54 -27.50 -34.69
C GLN A 1098 -5.47 -27.62 -35.79
N GLY A 1099 -5.44 -26.65 -36.71
CA GLY A 1099 -4.64 -26.72 -37.95
C GLY A 1099 -3.12 -26.85 -37.74
N ALA A 1100 -2.58 -26.28 -36.65
CA ALA A 1100 -1.17 -26.38 -36.31
C ALA A 1100 -0.80 -27.79 -35.82
N VAL A 1101 -1.56 -28.32 -34.85
CA VAL A 1101 -1.45 -29.71 -34.37
C VAL A 1101 -1.66 -30.71 -35.51
N ARG A 1102 -2.66 -30.49 -36.38
CA ARG A 1102 -2.89 -31.34 -37.56
C ARG A 1102 -1.64 -31.43 -38.44
N ARG A 1103 -1.02 -30.28 -38.76
CA ARG A 1103 0.21 -30.25 -39.57
C ARG A 1103 1.33 -31.02 -38.87
N LEU A 1104 1.53 -30.77 -37.58
CA LEU A 1104 2.54 -31.47 -36.78
C LEU A 1104 2.32 -32.99 -36.75
N LEU A 1105 1.09 -33.46 -36.54
CA LEU A 1105 0.76 -34.89 -36.53
C LEU A 1105 1.06 -35.53 -37.90
N LEU A 1106 0.68 -34.87 -39.00
CA LEU A 1106 0.99 -35.33 -40.36
C LEU A 1106 2.50 -35.36 -40.64
N GLU A 1107 3.24 -34.33 -40.21
CA GLU A 1107 4.70 -34.26 -40.32
C GLU A 1107 5.40 -35.39 -39.54
N ARG A 1108 4.83 -35.79 -38.40
CA ARG A 1108 5.32 -36.90 -37.56
C ARG A 1108 4.78 -38.28 -37.99
N GLY A 1109 4.08 -38.37 -39.12
CA GLY A 1109 3.66 -39.63 -39.74
C GLY A 1109 2.32 -40.20 -39.28
N ALA A 1110 1.41 -39.35 -38.78
CA ALA A 1110 0.02 -39.77 -38.51
C ALA A 1110 -0.65 -40.26 -39.80
N ASP A 1111 -1.38 -41.37 -39.70
CA ASP A 1111 -1.97 -42.01 -40.89
C ASP A 1111 -3.26 -41.30 -41.25
N VAL A 1112 -3.40 -40.95 -42.52
CA VAL A 1112 -4.61 -40.30 -43.06
C VAL A 1112 -5.68 -41.35 -43.40
N THR A 1113 -5.35 -42.64 -43.33
CA THR A 1113 -6.22 -43.75 -43.76
C THR A 1113 -7.09 -44.35 -42.65
N SER A 1114 -7.46 -43.54 -41.64
CA SER A 1114 -8.50 -43.87 -40.63
C SER A 1114 -9.86 -44.11 -41.31
N THR A 1115 -10.02 -45.30 -41.87
CA THR A 1115 -11.24 -45.84 -42.45
C THR A 1115 -11.86 -46.75 -41.42
N ASP A 1116 -12.60 -46.18 -40.47
CA ASP A 1116 -13.76 -46.83 -39.87
C ASP A 1116 -14.57 -45.79 -39.10
N GLN A 1117 -15.35 -45.00 -39.85
CA GLN A 1117 -16.52 -44.31 -39.32
C GLN A 1117 -17.57 -45.37 -38.93
N GLN A 1118 -17.39 -46.06 -37.81
CA GLN A 1118 -18.45 -46.87 -37.22
C GLN A 1118 -19.10 -46.11 -36.07
N PRO A 1119 -20.34 -45.60 -36.24
CA PRO A 1119 -21.13 -45.19 -35.08
C PRO A 1119 -21.38 -46.43 -34.21
N ILE A 1120 -21.06 -46.35 -32.92
CA ILE A 1120 -21.50 -47.34 -31.95
C ILE A 1120 -23.02 -47.18 -31.83
N VAL A 1121 -23.76 -48.23 -32.18
CA VAL A 1121 -25.24 -48.31 -32.11
C VAL A 1121 -25.71 -48.36 -30.67
#